data_AF-A0A963P854-F1
#
_entry.id   AF-A0A963P854-F1
#
_cell.length_a   1.000
_cell.length_b   1.000
_cell.length_c   1.000
_cell.angle_alpha   90.00
_cell.angle_beta   90.00
_cell.angle_gamma   90.00
#
_symmetry.space_group_name_H-M   'P 1'
#
loop_
_entity.id
_entity.type
_entity.pdbx_description
1 polymer ?
#
loop_
_entity_poly.entity_id
_entity_poly.type
_entity_poly.pdbx_seq_one_letter_code
_entity_poly.pdbx_strand_id
1 'polypeptide(L)'
;EERILHSADLAPLLVSDVGNGLALQQPVQQASANEPLERGNEIAFVDLSVPDADTLLADLRTQQAAGRALEIVTIAADQDGLELMGRTLAGRSDIGALHVLAHGSDGVMQLGHTRLDANTLLTRADAIAAWSGALTADADLLLYGCDFAQSGVGQQLVRDLALLTGADVAASTDLTGAAAQGGNWTLEARTGHIEAAMLPSMQAQTQWQATLALLANEPMGTSGNLGGSGGGTGWAGNWVGGGSSIRLSSGSVSDPSGLLPVSGGKAQFQLASLLFPSSATAARDLGGTIGADGTTTWISFVIQPDTSGINYAGIEFGSNSSTVGFAGFNNGKFVIGEAGTAGNAVAGTSPVNGQNALLVLKLEHAAGNDTLTLYVNPTPGLNAPDSALTASASIDLGSFRRIAITGSTVLIGSNTSVIDEIRVGQTYADVAPTAAPVITSNGGGATASVSIAENTTHVTTVTAIDYDTASLTYSIAGGADAALFRIDAGTGVLRFQNAPDFETPLDAGANNIYDVIVRASDGTRSDTQAIAVTVTDVSNGPLIVSTTADVYDGNVGSIELLIANPGADGLISLREAITAANNTPGADTIVFGVDGTFTLSSIAGTGDDNNDKGDLDVKGSLVIVGNGSGNTIIGGFGTDRVFDLRSGAGTVVMSGLTIQGGGGVDGGAMRIH
;
A
#
# COMPACT_ATOMS: atom_id res chain seq x y z
N GLU A 1 -19.09 27.72 27.62
CA GLU A 1 -18.55 29.03 27.22
C GLU A 1 -18.73 29.18 25.72
N GLU A 2 -19.20 30.34 25.30
CA GLU A 2 -19.58 30.69 23.93
C GLU A 2 -18.40 31.22 23.11
N ARG A 3 -18.51 31.03 21.79
CA ARG A 3 -17.68 31.59 20.70
C ARG A 3 -17.64 33.12 20.76
N ILE A 4 -16.47 33.74 20.61
CA ILE A 4 -16.32 35.06 19.96
C ILE A 4 -15.03 35.10 19.13
N LEU A 5 -15.21 35.25 17.81
CA LEU A 5 -14.25 35.84 16.87
C LEU A 5 -14.44 37.35 16.92
N HIS A 6 -13.36 38.14 17.02
CA HIS A 6 -13.27 39.43 16.35
C HIS A 6 -11.83 39.77 15.96
N SER A 7 -11.71 40.08 14.67
CA SER A 7 -10.62 40.71 13.94
C SER A 7 -10.13 42.02 14.55
N ALA A 8 -8.82 42.28 14.44
CA ALA A 8 -8.23 43.62 14.40
C ALA A 8 -7.14 43.58 13.30
N ASP A 9 -7.46 44.06 12.10
CA ASP A 9 -7.19 45.41 11.61
C ASP A 9 -5.75 45.60 11.09
N LEU A 10 -5.64 45.49 9.76
CA LEU A 10 -4.51 45.90 8.95
C LEU A 10 -4.44 47.43 8.92
N ALA A 11 -3.35 48.00 9.41
CA ALA A 11 -3.05 49.42 9.19
C ALA A 11 -2.54 49.62 7.74
N PRO A 12 -3.06 50.61 6.98
CA PRO A 12 -2.56 50.92 5.65
C PRO A 12 -1.31 51.81 5.78
N LEU A 13 -0.16 51.35 5.30
CA LEU A 13 1.00 52.23 5.11
C LEU A 13 0.77 53.11 3.88
N LEU A 14 0.72 54.42 4.14
CA LEU A 14 0.62 55.48 3.15
C LEU A 14 1.88 55.52 2.26
N VAL A 15 1.62 55.48 0.95
CA VAL A 15 2.55 55.91 -0.10
C VAL A 15 2.60 57.44 -0.09
N SER A 16 3.80 58.01 0.00
CA SER A 16 4.07 59.40 -0.40
C SER A 16 5.31 59.45 -1.28
N ASP A 17 5.14 60.18 -2.37
CA ASP A 17 5.86 60.16 -3.63
C ASP A 17 7.17 60.99 -3.64
N VAL A 18 8.13 60.50 -4.43
CA VAL A 18 9.21 61.16 -5.21
C VAL A 18 10.10 62.25 -4.60
N GLY A 19 11.41 61.97 -4.60
CA GLY A 19 12.48 62.97 -4.57
C GLY A 19 13.88 62.38 -4.79
N ASN A 20 14.37 62.42 -6.03
CA ASN A 20 15.72 62.03 -6.48
C ASN A 20 16.87 62.57 -5.61
N GLY A 21 17.88 61.74 -5.33
CA GLY A 21 19.17 62.22 -4.82
C GLY A 21 20.17 61.14 -4.41
N LEU A 22 20.89 60.59 -5.38
CA LEU A 22 22.32 60.19 -5.33
C LEU A 22 22.87 59.68 -3.98
N ALA A 23 22.93 58.35 -3.82
CA ALA A 23 23.81 57.72 -2.82
C ALA A 23 24.98 57.02 -3.51
N LEU A 24 26.17 57.40 -3.05
CA LEU A 24 27.49 57.09 -3.57
C LEU A 24 27.79 55.58 -3.56
N GLN A 25 28.35 55.12 -4.68
CA GLN A 25 29.15 53.90 -4.78
C GLN A 25 30.20 53.88 -3.66
N GLN A 26 30.14 52.88 -2.79
CA GLN A 26 31.31 52.42 -2.04
C GLN A 26 31.85 51.16 -2.72
N PRO A 27 33.16 51.08 -3.01
CA PRO A 27 33.73 49.93 -3.67
C PRO A 27 33.69 48.71 -2.74
N VAL A 28 33.35 47.57 -3.35
CA VAL A 28 33.42 46.22 -2.77
C VAL A 28 34.78 46.02 -2.10
N GLN A 29 34.77 45.95 -0.78
CA GLN A 29 35.92 45.45 -0.04
C GLN A 29 35.88 43.93 -0.20
N GLN A 30 36.76 43.40 -1.04
CA GLN A 30 37.04 41.97 -1.14
C GLN A 30 37.39 41.47 0.26
N ALA A 31 36.43 40.83 0.93
CA ALA A 31 36.70 40.02 2.09
C ALA A 31 37.54 38.82 1.64
N SER A 32 38.65 38.65 2.32
CA SER A 32 39.67 37.65 2.08
C SER A 32 39.12 36.23 1.95
N ALA A 33 39.47 35.57 0.85
CA ALA A 33 39.50 34.12 0.76
C ALA A 33 40.52 33.59 1.78
N ASN A 34 40.04 33.07 2.93
CA ASN A 34 40.70 32.05 3.77
C ASN A 34 40.01 31.88 5.14
N GLU A 35 38.70 31.64 5.15
CA GLU A 35 38.07 30.88 6.24
C GLU A 35 37.45 29.64 5.57
N PRO A 36 37.84 28.40 5.95
CA PRO A 36 37.15 27.23 5.46
C PRO A 36 35.78 27.24 6.12
N LEU A 37 34.74 27.63 5.37
CA LEU A 37 33.36 27.34 5.77
C LEU A 37 33.31 25.84 6.05
N GLU A 38 33.05 25.45 7.28
CA GLU A 38 32.78 24.05 7.61
C GLU A 38 31.56 23.64 6.79
N ARG A 39 31.79 22.99 5.66
CA ARG A 39 30.69 22.51 4.80
C ARG A 39 29.97 21.43 5.60
N GLY A 40 28.80 21.78 6.13
CA GLY A 40 27.90 20.81 6.75
C GLY A 40 27.60 19.66 5.79
N ASN A 41 27.09 18.55 6.31
CA ASN A 41 26.77 17.41 5.47
C ASN A 41 25.65 17.80 4.48
N GLU A 42 25.75 17.35 3.24
CA GLU A 42 24.77 17.60 2.20
C GLU A 42 24.00 16.31 1.90
N ILE A 43 22.70 16.40 1.65
CA ILE A 43 21.88 15.27 1.21
C ILE A 43 21.25 15.61 -0.14
N ALA A 44 21.47 14.75 -1.13
CA ALA A 44 20.82 14.81 -2.43
C ALA A 44 19.72 13.76 -2.54
N PHE A 45 18.49 14.20 -2.60
CA PHE A 45 17.33 13.41 -3.00
C PHE A 45 17.18 13.47 -4.51
N VAL A 46 17.24 12.32 -5.18
CA VAL A 46 17.14 12.21 -6.64
C VAL A 46 15.96 11.32 -6.99
N ASP A 47 14.93 11.91 -7.59
CA ASP A 47 13.79 11.17 -8.13
C ASP A 47 14.22 10.39 -9.38
N LEU A 48 13.98 9.08 -9.38
CA LEU A 48 14.35 8.17 -10.47
C LEU A 48 13.41 8.25 -11.67
N SER A 49 12.27 8.92 -11.55
CA SER A 49 11.39 9.19 -12.70
C SER A 49 12.00 10.18 -13.68
N VAL A 50 12.94 11.03 -13.23
CA VAL A 50 13.58 12.00 -14.13
C VAL A 50 14.33 11.30 -15.26
N PRO A 51 14.33 11.86 -16.49
CA PRO A 51 14.98 11.25 -17.64
C PRO A 51 16.45 10.99 -17.35
N ASP A 52 17.05 9.88 -17.79
CA ASP A 52 18.50 9.62 -17.63
C ASP A 52 19.07 9.77 -16.20
N ALA A 53 18.27 9.54 -15.15
CA ALA A 53 18.67 9.68 -13.74
C ALA A 53 20.03 9.03 -13.40
N ASP A 54 20.38 7.91 -14.04
CA ASP A 54 21.67 7.23 -13.89
C ASP A 54 22.88 8.14 -14.20
N THR A 55 22.74 9.06 -15.16
CA THR A 55 23.79 10.03 -15.51
C THR A 55 24.02 11.02 -14.37
N LEU A 56 22.95 11.52 -13.73
CA LEU A 56 23.06 12.37 -12.54
C LEU A 56 23.67 11.58 -11.39
N LEU A 57 23.19 10.37 -11.12
CA LEU A 57 23.71 9.55 -10.03
C LEU A 57 25.19 9.21 -10.21
N ALA A 58 25.65 8.95 -11.43
CA ALA A 58 27.07 8.74 -11.73
C ALA A 58 27.92 9.99 -11.44
N ASP A 59 27.41 11.17 -11.80
CA ASP A 59 28.04 12.45 -11.46
C ASP A 59 28.14 12.66 -9.94
N LEU A 60 27.03 12.48 -9.21
CA LEU A 60 27.01 12.65 -7.75
C LEU A 60 27.96 11.69 -7.04
N ARG A 61 28.02 10.42 -7.48
CA ARG A 61 28.99 9.44 -6.94
C ARG A 61 30.43 9.84 -7.22
N THR A 62 30.70 10.47 -8.38
CA THR A 62 32.04 10.99 -8.70
C THR A 62 32.39 12.17 -7.79
N GLN A 63 31.45 13.07 -7.51
CA GLN A 63 31.65 14.17 -6.57
C GLN A 63 31.87 13.68 -5.13
N GLN A 64 31.10 12.68 -4.70
CA GLN A 64 31.27 12.02 -3.41
C GLN A 64 32.66 11.38 -3.28
N ALA A 65 33.11 10.65 -4.32
CA ALA A 65 34.46 10.07 -4.36
C ALA A 65 35.57 11.13 -4.41
N ALA A 66 35.28 12.33 -4.91
CA ALA A 66 36.18 13.48 -4.90
C ALA A 66 36.20 14.23 -3.56
N GLY A 67 35.44 13.77 -2.55
CA GLY A 67 35.46 14.30 -1.19
C GLY A 67 34.37 15.33 -0.87
N ARG A 68 33.35 15.50 -1.71
CA ARG A 68 32.13 16.25 -1.33
C ARG A 68 31.41 15.43 -0.24
N ALA A 69 31.10 16.06 0.89
CA ALA A 69 30.35 15.44 2.00
C ALA A 69 28.87 15.28 1.63
N LEU A 70 28.61 14.44 0.63
CA LEU A 70 27.32 14.27 -0.02
C LEU A 70 26.78 12.86 0.26
N GLU A 71 25.59 12.77 0.83
CA GLU A 71 24.78 11.56 0.86
C GLU A 71 23.80 11.58 -0.32
N ILE A 72 23.67 10.45 -1.02
CA ILE A 72 22.78 10.32 -2.17
C ILE A 72 21.64 9.39 -1.77
N VAL A 73 20.42 9.90 -1.84
CA VAL A 73 19.19 9.19 -1.55
C VAL A 73 18.34 9.20 -2.82
N THR A 74 17.97 8.03 -3.32
CA THR A 74 17.10 7.93 -4.50
C THR A 74 15.64 7.82 -4.08
N ILE A 75 14.77 8.59 -4.72
CA ILE A 75 13.30 8.48 -4.60
C ILE A 75 12.84 7.65 -5.80
N ALA A 76 12.32 6.45 -5.57
CA ALA A 76 11.74 5.65 -6.65
C ALA A 76 10.39 6.26 -7.09
N ALA A 77 9.99 6.02 -8.35
CA ALA A 77 8.75 6.59 -8.91
C ALA A 77 7.50 6.23 -8.10
N ASP A 78 7.54 5.12 -7.38
CA ASP A 78 6.48 4.59 -6.54
C ASP A 78 6.56 5.07 -5.06
N GLN A 79 7.62 5.75 -4.67
CA GLN A 79 7.86 6.09 -3.27
C GLN A 79 7.14 7.38 -2.85
N ASP A 80 6.66 7.45 -1.61
CA ASP A 80 6.30 8.73 -1.00
C ASP A 80 7.59 9.52 -0.72
N GLY A 81 7.97 10.39 -1.64
CA GLY A 81 9.22 11.13 -1.54
C GLY A 81 9.28 12.05 -0.32
N LEU A 82 8.16 12.63 0.12
CA LEU A 82 8.14 13.48 1.32
C LEU A 82 8.29 12.66 2.60
N GLU A 83 7.68 11.48 2.68
CA GLU A 83 7.89 10.55 3.81
C GLU A 83 9.34 10.04 3.83
N LEU A 84 9.91 9.69 2.67
CA LEU A 84 11.32 9.31 2.53
C LEU A 84 12.25 10.43 3.04
N MET A 85 12.01 11.67 2.65
CA MET A 85 12.79 12.81 3.15
C MET A 85 12.67 12.94 4.67
N GLY A 86 11.45 12.88 5.20
CA GLY A 86 11.19 12.97 6.64
C GLY A 86 11.89 11.88 7.45
N ARG A 87 11.77 10.61 7.05
CA ARG A 87 12.46 9.49 7.74
C ARG A 87 13.98 9.56 7.59
N THR A 88 14.47 10.09 6.48
CA THR A 88 15.91 10.29 6.27
C THR A 88 16.43 11.32 7.26
N LEU A 89 15.72 12.43 7.45
CA LEU A 89 16.13 13.52 8.34
C LEU A 89 15.86 13.23 9.83
N ALA A 90 14.93 12.33 10.14
CA ALA A 90 14.58 12.01 11.51
C ALA A 90 15.79 11.59 12.37
N GLY A 91 16.02 12.29 13.47
CA GLY A 91 17.12 12.02 14.41
C GLY A 91 18.51 12.42 13.92
N ARG A 92 18.62 13.12 12.79
CA ARG A 92 19.89 13.68 12.30
C ARG A 92 20.12 15.11 12.80
N SER A 93 21.33 15.61 12.60
CA SER A 93 21.77 16.98 12.87
C SER A 93 22.84 17.37 11.84
N ASP A 94 23.24 18.64 11.81
CA ASP A 94 24.39 19.15 11.06
C ASP A 94 24.28 19.00 9.53
N ILE A 95 23.05 19.04 9.02
CA ILE A 95 22.79 19.07 7.57
C ILE A 95 22.81 20.52 7.09
N GLY A 96 23.81 20.84 6.27
CA GLY A 96 24.03 22.18 5.72
C GLY A 96 23.32 22.42 4.38
N ALA A 97 23.01 21.36 3.63
CA ALA A 97 22.22 21.50 2.42
C ALA A 97 21.36 20.27 2.13
N LEU A 98 20.13 20.52 1.71
CA LEU A 98 19.24 19.57 1.08
C LEU A 98 19.12 19.93 -0.40
N HIS A 99 19.35 18.95 -1.25
CA HIS A 99 19.15 19.07 -2.68
C HIS A 99 18.05 18.11 -3.11
N VAL A 100 17.10 18.58 -3.92
CA VAL A 100 16.00 17.77 -4.44
C VAL A 100 15.97 17.88 -5.95
N LEU A 101 16.32 16.80 -6.65
CA LEU A 101 16.26 16.66 -8.10
C LEU A 101 15.02 15.87 -8.48
N ALA A 102 14.04 16.54 -9.06
CA ALA A 102 12.80 15.88 -9.44
C ALA A 102 12.04 16.63 -10.53
N HIS A 103 10.98 16.01 -11.05
CA HIS A 103 10.12 16.67 -12.02
C HIS A 103 9.39 17.86 -11.39
N GLY A 104 9.38 19.00 -12.08
CA GLY A 104 8.72 20.23 -11.63
C GLY A 104 7.72 20.78 -12.65
N SER A 105 6.75 21.53 -12.12
CA SER A 105 5.92 22.50 -12.83
C SER A 105 5.54 23.63 -11.85
N ASP A 106 4.95 24.73 -12.32
CA ASP A 106 4.59 25.85 -11.44
C ASP A 106 3.76 25.43 -10.20
N GLY A 107 4.35 25.65 -9.02
CA GLY A 107 3.77 25.33 -7.72
C GLY A 107 3.73 23.85 -7.36
N VAL A 108 4.34 22.96 -8.14
CA VAL A 108 4.32 21.51 -7.92
C VAL A 108 5.65 20.85 -8.25
N MET A 109 6.18 20.06 -7.32
CA MET A 109 7.30 19.15 -7.55
C MET A 109 6.85 17.71 -7.29
N GLN A 110 7.03 16.83 -8.26
CA GLN A 110 6.75 15.41 -8.13
C GLN A 110 7.92 14.76 -7.40
N LEU A 111 7.65 13.97 -6.35
CA LEU A 111 8.63 13.27 -5.53
C LEU A 111 8.15 11.82 -5.35
N GLY A 112 8.59 10.96 -6.26
CA GLY A 112 8.06 9.62 -6.46
C GLY A 112 6.60 9.71 -6.86
N HIS A 113 5.68 9.18 -6.05
CA HIS A 113 4.24 9.31 -6.29
C HIS A 113 3.58 10.50 -5.57
N THR A 114 4.33 11.20 -4.70
CA THR A 114 3.81 12.32 -3.90
C THR A 114 4.09 13.65 -4.60
N ARG A 115 3.22 14.63 -4.39
CA ARG A 115 3.45 16.00 -4.85
C ARG A 115 3.83 16.90 -3.68
N LEU A 116 4.91 17.63 -3.82
CA LEU A 116 5.16 18.84 -3.05
C LEU A 116 4.43 20.00 -3.72
N ASP A 117 3.27 20.36 -3.19
CA ASP A 117 2.45 21.49 -3.61
C ASP A 117 1.82 22.18 -2.39
N ALA A 118 1.05 23.26 -2.62
CA ALA A 118 0.42 24.01 -1.53
C ALA A 118 -0.57 23.17 -0.68
N ASN A 119 -1.29 22.23 -1.28
CA ASN A 119 -2.24 21.38 -0.55
C ASN A 119 -1.51 20.34 0.31
N THR A 120 -0.46 19.73 -0.23
CA THR A 120 0.39 18.82 0.54
C THR A 120 1.10 19.56 1.67
N LEU A 121 1.57 20.80 1.44
CA LEU A 121 2.19 21.61 2.48
C LEU A 121 1.22 21.89 3.64
N LEU A 122 -0.05 22.17 3.33
CA LEU A 122 -1.10 22.38 4.34
C LEU A 122 -1.42 21.10 5.13
N THR A 123 -1.49 19.96 4.45
CA THR A 123 -1.88 18.68 5.07
C THR A 123 -0.74 17.98 5.80
N ARG A 124 0.51 18.29 5.47
CA ARG A 124 1.73 17.67 6.04
C ARG A 124 2.67 18.68 6.69
N ALA A 125 2.16 19.84 7.10
CA ALA A 125 2.96 20.93 7.66
C ALA A 125 3.87 20.48 8.81
N ASP A 126 3.34 19.71 9.77
CA ASP A 126 4.09 19.24 10.93
C ASP A 126 5.26 18.32 10.55
N ALA A 127 5.06 17.44 9.57
CA ALA A 127 6.08 16.51 9.10
C ALA A 127 7.22 17.23 8.36
N ILE A 128 6.89 18.27 7.59
CA ILE A 128 7.87 19.10 6.88
C ILE A 128 8.59 20.03 7.85
N ALA A 129 7.89 20.62 8.82
CA ALA A 129 8.49 21.45 9.85
C ALA A 129 9.48 20.68 10.74
N ALA A 130 9.23 19.38 10.95
CA ALA A 130 10.15 18.51 11.68
C ALA A 130 11.53 18.37 11.03
N TRP A 131 11.68 18.69 9.73
CA TRP A 131 12.98 18.67 9.05
C TRP A 131 13.96 19.67 9.68
N SER A 132 13.46 20.78 10.23
CA SER A 132 14.27 21.79 10.93
C SER A 132 15.16 21.21 12.04
N GLY A 133 14.77 20.08 12.66
CA GLY A 133 15.56 19.42 13.69
C GLY A 133 16.88 18.83 13.18
N ALA A 134 16.99 18.56 11.87
CA ALA A 134 18.20 18.05 11.23
C ALA A 134 19.07 19.15 10.60
N LEU A 135 18.48 20.30 10.30
CA LEU A 135 19.10 21.36 9.54
C LEU A 135 19.92 22.29 10.43
N THR A 136 21.05 22.77 9.88
CA THR A 136 21.78 23.89 10.49
C THR A 136 21.01 25.22 10.34
N ALA A 137 21.40 26.24 11.10
CA ALA A 137 20.72 27.54 11.08
C ALA A 137 20.81 28.26 9.71
N ASP A 138 21.90 28.01 8.97
CA ASP A 138 22.15 28.56 7.64
C ASP A 138 22.01 27.44 6.57
N ALA A 139 21.13 26.46 6.81
CA ALA A 139 20.96 25.34 5.89
C ALA A 139 20.22 25.78 4.62
N ASP A 140 20.65 25.24 3.48
CA ASP A 140 20.00 25.48 2.21
C ASP A 140 19.07 24.33 1.78
N LEU A 141 17.96 24.66 1.14
CA LEU A 141 17.07 23.72 0.43
C LEU A 141 16.97 24.13 -1.05
N LEU A 142 17.60 23.33 -1.91
CA LEU A 142 17.69 23.58 -3.34
C LEU A 142 16.77 22.62 -4.10
N LEU A 143 15.73 23.17 -4.72
CA LEU A 143 14.69 22.46 -5.45
C LEU A 143 14.94 22.55 -6.95
N TYR A 144 15.56 21.51 -7.52
CA TYR A 144 15.79 21.36 -8.95
C TYR A 144 14.58 20.67 -9.59
N GLY A 145 13.67 21.48 -10.14
CA GLY A 145 12.54 21.02 -10.94
C GLY A 145 12.03 22.17 -11.80
N CYS A 146 11.66 21.87 -13.05
CA CYS A 146 11.26 22.91 -13.99
C CYS A 146 10.12 23.77 -13.46
N ASP A 147 10.22 25.07 -13.68
CA ASP A 147 9.17 26.06 -13.49
C ASP A 147 8.56 26.11 -12.07
N PHE A 148 9.15 25.45 -11.07
CA PHE A 148 8.54 25.26 -9.74
C PHE A 148 8.07 26.57 -9.10
N ALA A 149 8.85 27.64 -9.29
CA ALA A 149 8.58 28.98 -8.79
C ALA A 149 8.23 30.00 -9.88
N GLN A 150 7.72 29.55 -11.04
CA GLN A 150 7.44 30.40 -12.20
C GLN A 150 6.42 31.50 -11.88
N SER A 151 5.34 31.18 -11.17
CA SER A 151 4.27 32.13 -10.83
C SER A 151 4.28 32.54 -9.36
N GLY A 152 3.35 33.43 -8.99
CA GLY A 152 3.12 33.81 -7.60
C GLY A 152 2.73 32.63 -6.69
N VAL A 153 2.15 31.56 -7.24
CA VAL A 153 1.82 30.34 -6.48
C VAL A 153 3.10 29.60 -6.10
N GLY A 154 3.95 29.30 -7.07
CA GLY A 154 5.24 28.65 -6.83
C GLY A 154 6.17 29.47 -5.94
N GLN A 155 6.23 30.79 -6.15
CA GLN A 155 7.01 31.68 -5.27
C GLN A 155 6.48 31.73 -3.83
N GLN A 156 5.16 31.59 -3.63
CA GLN A 156 4.60 31.50 -2.29
C GLN A 156 5.00 30.17 -1.63
N LEU A 157 4.96 29.06 -2.38
CA LEU A 157 5.38 27.75 -1.88
C LEU A 157 6.86 27.74 -1.44
N VAL A 158 7.74 28.42 -2.18
CA VAL A 158 9.16 28.62 -1.77
C VAL A 158 9.25 29.36 -0.43
N ARG A 159 8.45 30.41 -0.21
CA ARG A 159 8.42 31.16 1.06
C ARG A 159 7.86 30.33 2.21
N ASP A 160 6.79 29.57 1.96
CA ASP A 160 6.15 28.75 2.98
C ASP A 160 7.07 27.58 3.41
N LEU A 161 7.83 27.01 2.47
CA LEU A 161 8.87 26.02 2.76
C LEU A 161 9.96 26.61 3.65
N ALA A 162 10.50 27.79 3.30
CA ALA A 162 11.50 28.47 4.12
C ALA A 162 11.00 28.74 5.54
N LEU A 163 9.72 29.13 5.68
CA LEU A 163 9.09 29.36 6.99
C LEU A 163 8.96 28.06 7.82
N LEU A 164 8.57 26.95 7.19
CA LEU A 164 8.37 25.68 7.87
C LEU A 164 9.69 25.02 8.28
N THR A 165 10.68 25.01 7.38
CA THR A 165 11.95 24.32 7.61
C THR A 165 12.98 25.17 8.33
N GLY A 166 12.83 26.50 8.29
CA GLY A 166 13.84 27.45 8.77
C GLY A 166 15.07 27.55 7.86
N ALA A 167 15.06 26.88 6.71
CA ALA A 167 16.14 26.88 5.73
C ALA A 167 16.00 28.04 4.74
N ASP A 168 17.11 28.40 4.12
CA ASP A 168 17.11 29.24 2.94
C ASP A 168 16.75 28.38 1.72
N VAL A 169 15.80 28.83 0.89
CA VAL A 169 15.20 28.00 -0.16
C VAL A 169 15.44 28.60 -1.52
N ALA A 170 15.93 27.79 -2.47
CA ALA A 170 16.09 28.14 -3.87
C ALA A 170 15.32 27.18 -4.77
N ALA A 171 14.68 27.71 -5.82
CA ALA A 171 13.98 26.92 -6.83
C ALA A 171 14.06 27.58 -8.21
N SER A 172 13.83 26.80 -9.28
CA SER A 172 13.82 27.31 -10.65
C SER A 172 12.48 27.98 -11.00
N THR A 173 12.57 29.01 -11.83
CA THR A 173 11.42 29.73 -12.40
C THR A 173 11.20 29.41 -13.88
N ASP A 174 12.09 28.60 -14.47
CA ASP A 174 12.08 28.19 -15.88
C ASP A 174 12.44 26.70 -16.03
N LEU A 175 12.68 26.24 -17.27
CA LEU A 175 13.06 24.85 -17.52
C LEU A 175 14.41 24.53 -16.87
N THR A 176 14.43 23.58 -15.92
CA THR A 176 15.66 23.04 -15.34
C THR A 176 16.23 21.92 -16.22
N GLY A 177 17.47 22.03 -16.69
CA GLY A 177 18.14 20.97 -17.45
C GLY A 177 18.91 21.45 -18.68
N ALA A 178 18.76 20.75 -19.80
CA ALA A 178 19.58 20.91 -20.99
C ALA A 178 19.35 22.23 -21.73
N ALA A 179 20.43 22.97 -21.98
CA ALA A 179 20.42 24.21 -22.76
C ALA A 179 19.89 24.05 -24.20
N ALA A 180 20.10 22.87 -24.80
CA ALA A 180 19.57 22.55 -26.12
C ALA A 180 18.03 22.52 -26.17
N GLN A 181 17.38 22.27 -25.03
CA GLN A 181 15.92 22.30 -24.87
C GLN A 181 15.42 23.64 -24.28
N GLY A 182 16.28 24.65 -24.20
CA GLY A 182 15.96 25.94 -23.59
C GLY A 182 16.00 25.96 -22.06
N GLY A 183 16.48 24.89 -21.43
CA GLY A 183 16.63 24.82 -19.98
C GLY A 183 18.00 25.28 -19.48
N ASN A 184 18.12 25.49 -18.18
CA ASN A 184 19.40 25.75 -17.50
C ASN A 184 19.37 25.16 -16.07
N TRP A 185 20.44 25.27 -15.29
CA TRP A 185 20.47 24.69 -13.92
C TRP A 185 20.41 25.75 -12.81
N THR A 186 20.12 26.99 -13.17
CA THR A 186 20.02 28.11 -12.24
C THR A 186 18.73 27.99 -11.43
N LEU A 187 18.80 28.38 -10.16
CA LEU A 187 17.65 28.54 -9.28
C LEU A 187 17.48 30.05 -9.05
N GLU A 188 16.52 30.65 -9.75
CA GLU A 188 16.31 32.11 -9.76
C GLU A 188 15.46 32.58 -8.59
N ALA A 189 14.48 31.79 -8.16
CA ALA A 189 13.66 32.10 -7.01
C ALA A 189 14.42 31.74 -5.74
N ARG A 190 14.57 32.70 -4.82
CA ARG A 190 15.31 32.52 -3.58
C ARG A 190 14.61 33.21 -2.42
N THR A 191 14.61 32.54 -1.27
CA THR A 191 14.32 33.12 0.04
C THR A 191 15.52 32.84 0.93
N GLY A 192 16.14 33.89 1.48
CA GLY A 192 17.40 33.74 2.23
C GLY A 192 18.67 33.91 1.41
N HIS A 193 19.81 33.52 1.97
CA HIS A 193 21.11 33.46 1.29
C HIS A 193 21.37 32.01 0.88
N ILE A 194 22.05 31.78 -0.26
CA ILE A 194 22.30 30.42 -0.74
C ILE A 194 23.80 30.24 -0.90
N GLU A 195 24.39 29.45 -0.01
CA GLU A 195 25.82 29.19 0.08
C GLU A 195 26.21 27.84 -0.56
N ALA A 196 25.26 26.91 -0.64
CA ALA A 196 25.47 25.58 -1.17
C ALA A 196 25.82 25.63 -2.66
N ALA A 197 26.79 24.80 -3.04
CA ALA A 197 27.15 24.62 -4.43
C ALA A 197 26.03 23.88 -5.17
N MET A 198 25.82 24.27 -6.43
CA MET A 198 24.92 23.57 -7.33
C MET A 198 25.25 22.07 -7.37
N LEU A 199 24.20 21.25 -7.35
CA LEU A 199 24.34 19.82 -7.16
C LEU A 199 24.94 19.13 -8.40
N PRO A 200 24.39 19.26 -9.62
CA PRO A 200 25.02 18.69 -10.81
C PRO A 200 26.33 19.41 -11.15
N SER A 201 27.40 18.65 -11.44
CA SER A 201 28.66 19.25 -11.89
C SER A 201 28.53 19.92 -13.25
N MET A 202 29.45 20.84 -13.60
CA MET A 202 29.45 21.45 -14.94
C MET A 202 29.52 20.40 -16.06
N GLN A 203 30.20 19.28 -15.84
CA GLN A 203 30.25 18.19 -16.81
C GLN A 203 28.86 17.57 -17.00
N ALA A 204 28.18 17.20 -15.91
CA ALA A 204 26.83 16.65 -15.96
C ALA A 204 25.84 17.62 -16.64
N GLN A 205 25.92 18.91 -16.32
CA GLN A 205 25.07 19.93 -16.93
C GLN A 205 25.23 20.01 -18.46
N THR A 206 26.44 19.82 -18.98
CA THR A 206 26.69 19.82 -20.43
C THR A 206 26.34 18.51 -21.12
N GLN A 207 26.39 17.38 -20.39
CA GLN A 207 26.10 16.06 -20.94
C GLN A 207 24.60 15.76 -20.93
N TRP A 208 23.87 16.30 -19.96
CA TRP A 208 22.43 16.14 -19.83
C TRP A 208 21.69 16.65 -21.06
N GLN A 209 20.80 15.83 -21.63
CA GLN A 209 20.07 16.16 -22.86
C GLN A 209 18.59 16.46 -22.62
N ALA A 210 18.06 16.25 -21.41
CA ALA A 210 16.65 16.37 -21.08
C ALA A 210 16.33 17.60 -20.20
N THR A 211 15.06 17.78 -19.82
CA THR A 211 14.63 18.76 -18.81
C THR A 211 13.89 18.05 -17.69
N LEU A 212 13.88 18.62 -16.49
CA LEU A 212 13.14 18.10 -15.34
C LEU A 212 11.65 18.47 -15.39
N ALA A 213 11.06 18.57 -16.59
CA ALA A 213 9.70 19.07 -16.77
C ALA A 213 8.68 17.97 -16.53
N LEU A 214 7.75 18.17 -15.60
CA LEU A 214 6.52 17.39 -15.57
C LEU A 214 5.60 17.92 -16.68
N LEU A 215 5.44 17.18 -17.79
CA LEU A 215 4.75 17.73 -18.96
C LEU A 215 3.26 17.96 -18.69
N ALA A 216 2.54 16.98 -18.15
CA ALA A 216 1.22 17.17 -17.54
C ALA A 216 0.71 15.94 -16.78
N ASN A 217 -0.15 16.15 -15.78
CA ASN A 217 -0.91 15.08 -15.13
C ASN A 217 -2.29 15.59 -14.72
N GLU A 218 -3.35 14.96 -15.22
CA GLU A 218 -4.76 15.27 -14.96
C GLU A 218 -5.48 14.09 -14.27
N PRO A 219 -5.55 14.08 -12.93
CA PRO A 219 -6.54 13.28 -12.23
C PRO A 219 -7.92 13.89 -12.47
N MET A 220 -8.83 13.18 -13.12
CA MET A 220 -10.14 13.74 -13.46
C MET A 220 -10.86 14.16 -12.16
N GLY A 221 -11.38 15.39 -12.10
CA GLY A 221 -12.00 15.92 -10.86
C GLY A 221 -13.46 15.49 -10.66
N THR A 222 -14.05 15.84 -9.50
CA THR A 222 -15.47 15.59 -9.20
C THR A 222 -16.33 16.84 -9.42
N SER A 223 -16.58 17.28 -10.67
CA SER A 223 -17.59 18.32 -10.91
C SER A 223 -18.19 18.34 -12.31
N GLY A 224 -19.45 17.88 -12.45
CA GLY A 224 -20.38 18.25 -13.54
C GLY A 224 -19.94 18.00 -14.98
N ASN A 225 -19.14 18.89 -15.55
CA ASN A 225 -18.59 18.88 -16.92
C ASN A 225 -17.15 19.41 -16.86
N LEU A 226 -16.34 19.15 -17.88
CA LEU A 226 -14.95 19.60 -18.01
C LEU A 226 -14.81 21.14 -18.15
N GLY A 227 -15.85 21.95 -17.96
CA GLY A 227 -15.82 23.42 -18.14
C GLY A 227 -14.98 24.24 -17.14
N GLY A 228 -14.06 23.63 -16.40
CA GLY A 228 -13.17 24.24 -15.41
C GLY A 228 -11.83 23.49 -15.33
N SER A 229 -10.96 23.85 -14.38
CA SER A 229 -9.72 23.10 -14.12
C SER A 229 -10.07 21.76 -13.46
N GLY A 230 -9.86 20.63 -14.14
CA GLY A 230 -9.57 19.41 -13.40
C GLY A 230 -8.25 19.62 -12.69
N GLY A 231 -8.12 19.13 -11.46
CA GLY A 231 -7.05 19.48 -10.50
C GLY A 231 -5.63 19.04 -10.89
N GLY A 232 -5.35 18.90 -12.19
CA GLY A 232 -4.06 18.55 -12.75
C GLY A 232 -3.11 19.72 -12.99
N THR A 233 -1.87 19.36 -13.32
CA THR A 233 -0.70 20.23 -13.51
C THR A 233 -0.14 20.11 -14.93
N GLY A 234 0.68 21.07 -15.35
CA GLY A 234 1.29 21.09 -16.69
C GLY A 234 0.35 21.52 -17.83
N TRP A 235 -0.80 22.12 -17.52
CA TRP A 235 -1.79 22.58 -18.50
C TRP A 235 -1.86 24.11 -18.57
N ALA A 236 -2.01 24.67 -19.77
CA ALA A 236 -2.02 26.13 -20.03
C ALA A 236 -3.34 26.84 -19.67
N GLY A 237 -4.40 26.10 -19.31
CA GLY A 237 -5.72 26.68 -19.05
C GLY A 237 -6.77 25.62 -18.74
N ASN A 238 -8.05 25.94 -18.86
CA ASN A 238 -9.15 25.00 -18.65
C ASN A 238 -9.42 24.14 -19.90
N TRP A 239 -10.18 23.06 -19.78
CA TRP A 239 -10.70 22.37 -20.96
C TRP A 239 -11.69 23.26 -21.73
N VAL A 240 -11.66 23.15 -23.06
CA VAL A 240 -12.44 23.91 -24.03
C VAL A 240 -13.19 22.92 -24.92
N GLY A 241 -14.50 23.14 -25.14
CA GLY A 241 -15.31 22.35 -26.08
C GLY A 241 -16.27 21.32 -25.48
N GLY A 242 -16.40 21.23 -24.15
CA GLY A 242 -17.32 20.28 -23.51
C GLY A 242 -18.81 20.61 -23.71
N GLY A 243 -19.48 19.94 -24.65
CA GLY A 243 -20.94 19.91 -24.73
C GLY A 243 -21.58 19.13 -23.56
N SER A 244 -22.92 19.11 -23.46
CA SER A 244 -23.69 18.36 -22.43
C SER A 244 -23.44 16.83 -22.40
N SER A 245 -22.58 16.33 -23.30
CA SER A 245 -22.29 14.95 -23.64
C SER A 245 -20.95 14.42 -23.09
N ILE A 246 -20.13 15.25 -22.43
CA ILE A 246 -19.01 14.77 -21.59
C ILE A 246 -19.24 15.28 -20.17
N ARG A 247 -19.22 14.39 -19.18
CA ARG A 247 -19.51 14.74 -17.79
C ARG A 247 -18.45 14.20 -16.85
N LEU A 248 -18.09 14.99 -15.84
CA LEU A 248 -17.31 14.50 -14.72
C LEU A 248 -18.26 13.84 -13.71
N SER A 249 -17.95 12.62 -13.29
CA SER A 249 -18.72 11.88 -12.30
C SER A 249 -17.85 11.50 -11.11
N SER A 250 -18.43 11.45 -9.91
CA SER A 250 -17.75 11.02 -8.70
C SER A 250 -17.46 9.53 -8.72
N GLY A 251 -16.37 9.13 -8.09
CA GLY A 251 -15.88 7.77 -8.13
C GLY A 251 -15.13 7.54 -9.42
N SER A 252 -13.88 7.13 -9.28
CA SER A 252 -13.03 6.71 -10.37
C SER A 252 -13.66 5.61 -11.21
N VAL A 253 -12.98 5.25 -12.29
CA VAL A 253 -13.30 3.99 -12.95
C VAL A 253 -13.14 2.86 -11.93
N SER A 254 -14.14 1.99 -11.80
CA SER A 254 -14.08 0.86 -10.88
C SER A 254 -12.92 0.00 -11.30
N ASP A 255 -11.85 -0.03 -10.51
CA ASP A 255 -10.80 -1.00 -10.67
C ASP A 255 -11.12 -2.15 -9.71
N PRO A 256 -11.71 -3.26 -10.18
CA PRO A 256 -12.07 -4.37 -9.31
C PRO A 256 -10.85 -4.98 -8.61
N SER A 257 -9.65 -4.66 -9.08
CA SER A 257 -8.38 -5.10 -8.54
C SER A 257 -7.65 -4.05 -7.70
N GLY A 258 -8.12 -2.79 -7.66
CA GLY A 258 -7.52 -1.71 -6.82
C GLY A 258 -6.14 -1.21 -7.28
N LEU A 259 -5.78 -1.43 -8.55
CA LEU A 259 -4.44 -1.36 -9.14
C LEU A 259 -4.09 -0.05 -9.86
N LEU A 260 -5.03 0.86 -10.00
CA LEU A 260 -4.81 2.18 -10.58
C LEU A 260 -4.99 3.24 -9.47
N PRO A 261 -4.11 4.25 -9.36
CA PRO A 261 -4.27 5.35 -8.42
C PRO A 261 -5.51 6.16 -8.82
N VAL A 262 -6.62 5.80 -8.19
CA VAL A 262 -7.95 6.31 -8.49
C VAL A 262 -8.32 7.54 -7.67
N SER A 263 -7.36 8.46 -7.48
CA SER A 263 -7.61 9.74 -6.82
C SER A 263 -8.26 10.72 -7.81
N GLY A 264 -9.52 10.46 -8.16
CA GLY A 264 -10.25 11.28 -9.13
C GLY A 264 -11.69 10.83 -9.34
N GLY A 265 -12.53 11.75 -9.81
CA GLY A 265 -13.71 11.40 -10.59
C GLY A 265 -13.31 10.81 -11.95
N LYS A 266 -14.26 10.62 -12.85
CA LYS A 266 -14.00 10.12 -14.22
C LYS A 266 -14.74 10.95 -15.25
N ALA A 267 -14.18 11.08 -16.45
CA ALA A 267 -14.84 11.68 -17.60
C ALA A 267 -15.70 10.62 -18.31
N GLN A 268 -17.02 10.74 -18.15
CA GLN A 268 -18.00 9.88 -18.80
C GLN A 268 -18.53 10.52 -20.08
N PHE A 269 -18.50 9.74 -21.16
CA PHE A 269 -19.24 10.08 -22.37
C PHE A 269 -20.73 9.78 -22.15
N GLN A 270 -21.59 10.76 -22.38
CA GLN A 270 -23.05 10.64 -22.34
C GLN A 270 -23.62 11.12 -23.68
N LEU A 271 -23.34 10.36 -24.72
CA LEU A 271 -23.82 10.61 -26.08
C LEU A 271 -25.10 9.82 -26.33
N ALA A 272 -26.26 10.48 -26.31
CA ALA A 272 -27.54 9.89 -26.68
C ALA A 272 -28.06 10.54 -27.97
N SER A 273 -28.15 9.77 -29.06
CA SER A 273 -28.77 10.24 -30.31
C SER A 273 -29.60 9.13 -30.94
N LEU A 274 -30.81 9.46 -31.40
CA LEU A 274 -31.74 8.52 -32.03
C LEU A 274 -31.63 8.50 -33.57
N LEU A 275 -30.94 9.45 -34.21
CA LEU A 275 -31.04 9.62 -35.68
C LEU A 275 -29.79 10.17 -36.41
N PHE A 276 -28.72 10.62 -35.75
CA PHE A 276 -27.52 11.17 -36.43
C PHE A 276 -26.22 10.90 -35.65
N PRO A 277 -25.06 10.75 -36.33
CA PRO A 277 -23.78 10.64 -35.65
C PRO A 277 -23.51 11.88 -34.81
N SER A 278 -23.23 11.69 -33.52
CA SER A 278 -22.92 12.76 -32.58
C SER A 278 -21.52 12.56 -32.04
N SER A 279 -20.64 13.55 -32.21
CA SER A 279 -19.32 13.60 -31.59
C SER A 279 -19.29 14.61 -30.44
N ALA A 280 -18.44 14.36 -29.46
CA ALA A 280 -18.10 15.29 -28.40
C ALA A 280 -16.59 15.30 -28.20
N THR A 281 -16.03 16.50 -28.07
CA THR A 281 -14.60 16.69 -27.89
C THR A 281 -14.38 17.79 -26.86
N ALA A 282 -13.64 17.48 -25.81
CA ALA A 282 -13.13 18.47 -24.86
C ALA A 282 -11.61 18.50 -24.99
N ALA A 283 -11.02 19.66 -25.26
CA ALA A 283 -9.60 19.81 -25.49
C ALA A 283 -8.95 20.75 -24.49
N ARG A 284 -7.70 20.50 -24.14
CA ARG A 284 -6.88 21.32 -23.25
C ARG A 284 -5.48 21.42 -23.82
N ASP A 285 -4.89 22.61 -23.71
CA ASP A 285 -3.50 22.84 -24.12
C ASP A 285 -2.57 22.56 -22.94
N LEU A 286 -1.46 21.88 -23.21
CA LEU A 286 -0.29 21.75 -22.34
C LEU A 286 0.37 23.12 -22.15
N GLY A 287 1.01 23.31 -21.00
CA GLY A 287 1.79 24.52 -20.69
C GLY A 287 2.99 24.69 -21.63
N GLY A 288 3.58 23.58 -22.07
CA GLY A 288 4.67 23.53 -23.04
C GLY A 288 4.28 22.87 -24.37
N THR A 289 5.11 23.09 -25.39
CA THR A 289 5.01 22.38 -26.67
C THR A 289 5.79 21.08 -26.60
N ILE A 290 5.23 20.00 -27.12
CA ILE A 290 5.88 18.69 -27.29
C ILE A 290 6.02 18.37 -28.79
N GLY A 291 6.90 17.45 -29.15
CA GLY A 291 7.12 17.08 -30.56
C GLY A 291 8.24 17.83 -31.26
N ALA A 292 9.36 18.06 -30.55
CA ALA A 292 10.60 18.49 -31.19
C ALA A 292 11.33 17.27 -31.77
N ASP A 293 11.92 17.40 -32.96
CA ASP A 293 12.64 16.31 -33.63
C ASP A 293 13.71 15.68 -32.72
N GLY A 294 13.75 14.35 -32.69
CA GLY A 294 14.69 13.58 -31.86
C GLY A 294 14.27 13.44 -30.40
N THR A 295 13.09 13.94 -30.01
CA THR A 295 12.56 13.74 -28.65
C THR A 295 11.61 12.55 -28.59
N THR A 296 11.41 12.02 -27.38
CA THR A 296 10.35 11.05 -27.09
C THR A 296 9.38 11.65 -26.09
N THR A 297 8.09 11.45 -26.32
CA THR A 297 7.03 11.80 -25.36
C THR A 297 6.19 10.56 -25.08
N TRP A 298 5.80 10.41 -23.82
CA TRP A 298 4.89 9.37 -23.39
C TRP A 298 3.57 9.97 -22.95
N ILE A 299 2.47 9.27 -23.25
CA ILE A 299 1.12 9.64 -22.80
C ILE A 299 0.45 8.38 -22.26
N SER A 300 -0.23 8.45 -21.12
CA SER A 300 -1.11 7.39 -20.66
C SER A 300 -2.48 7.89 -20.29
N PHE A 301 -3.43 6.98 -20.32
CA PHE A 301 -4.76 7.17 -19.75
C PHE A 301 -5.43 5.83 -19.47
N VAL A 302 -6.37 5.83 -18.55
CA VAL A 302 -7.22 4.69 -18.24
C VAL A 302 -8.51 4.83 -19.03
N ILE A 303 -8.94 3.77 -19.71
CA ILE A 303 -10.23 3.73 -20.40
C ILE A 303 -11.02 2.49 -19.98
N GLN A 304 -12.31 2.66 -19.70
CA GLN A 304 -13.27 1.56 -19.62
C GLN A 304 -14.19 1.67 -20.84
N PRO A 305 -14.10 0.73 -21.78
CA PRO A 305 -14.81 0.79 -23.04
C PRO A 305 -16.25 0.30 -22.89
N ASP A 306 -17.15 0.99 -23.59
CA ASP A 306 -18.49 0.52 -23.90
C ASP A 306 -18.47 -0.21 -25.25
N THR A 307 -18.57 -1.53 -25.22
CA THR A 307 -18.52 -2.35 -26.44
C THR A 307 -19.89 -2.49 -27.12
N SER A 308 -20.92 -1.77 -26.67
CA SER A 308 -22.23 -1.82 -27.29
C SER A 308 -22.26 -0.99 -28.59
N GLY A 309 -22.14 -1.66 -29.73
CA GLY A 309 -22.20 -1.03 -31.05
C GLY A 309 -20.87 -0.46 -31.57
N ILE A 310 -20.95 0.42 -32.57
CA ILE A 310 -19.78 1.06 -33.19
C ILE A 310 -19.51 2.36 -32.44
N ASN A 311 -18.66 2.27 -31.42
CA ASN A 311 -18.27 3.42 -30.60
C ASN A 311 -16.83 3.85 -30.88
N TYR A 312 -16.59 5.14 -30.70
CA TYR A 312 -15.29 5.80 -30.74
C TYR A 312 -15.13 6.54 -29.41
N ALA A 313 -14.07 6.25 -28.65
CA ALA A 313 -13.79 6.91 -27.37
C ALA A 313 -12.28 6.85 -27.11
N GLY A 314 -11.66 7.97 -26.75
CA GLY A 314 -10.22 8.00 -26.54
C GLY A 314 -9.67 9.40 -26.37
N ILE A 315 -8.38 9.52 -26.66
CA ILE A 315 -7.69 10.80 -26.73
C ILE A 315 -7.27 11.12 -28.17
N GLU A 316 -7.39 12.38 -28.51
CA GLU A 316 -6.81 13.01 -29.69
C GLU A 316 -5.61 13.86 -29.26
N PHE A 317 -4.54 13.83 -30.04
CA PHE A 317 -3.30 14.54 -29.79
C PHE A 317 -2.66 14.94 -31.12
N GLY A 318 -1.95 16.06 -31.18
CA GLY A 318 -1.41 16.56 -32.44
C GLY A 318 -2.24 17.67 -33.09
N SER A 319 -1.54 18.78 -33.35
CA SER A 319 -1.85 20.02 -34.09
C SER A 319 -3.06 20.92 -33.74
N ASN A 320 -2.89 22.19 -34.17
CA ASN A 320 -3.92 23.23 -34.29
C ASN A 320 -4.40 23.41 -35.75
N SER A 321 -4.02 22.55 -36.70
CA SER A 321 -4.54 22.58 -38.08
C SER A 321 -4.32 21.25 -38.85
N SER A 322 -5.44 20.57 -39.14
CA SER A 322 -5.74 19.42 -40.02
C SER A 322 -5.37 17.97 -39.68
N THR A 323 -4.18 17.65 -39.17
CA THR A 323 -3.83 16.24 -38.84
C THR A 323 -3.73 16.06 -37.32
N VAL A 324 -4.42 15.05 -36.80
CA VAL A 324 -4.57 14.77 -35.37
C VAL A 324 -4.37 13.26 -35.17
N GLY A 325 -3.47 12.86 -34.31
CA GLY A 325 -3.33 11.49 -33.83
C GLY A 325 -4.47 11.12 -32.88
N PHE A 326 -4.84 9.84 -32.88
CA PHE A 326 -5.85 9.26 -32.01
C PHE A 326 -5.32 7.98 -31.39
N ALA A 327 -5.61 7.79 -30.11
CA ALA A 327 -5.51 6.49 -29.46
C ALA A 327 -6.72 6.27 -28.56
N GLY A 328 -7.20 5.03 -28.54
CA GLY A 328 -8.33 4.66 -27.70
C GLY A 328 -9.10 3.48 -28.27
N PHE A 329 -10.40 3.49 -28.01
CA PHE A 329 -11.36 2.49 -28.47
C PHE A 329 -12.01 2.94 -29.77
N ASN A 330 -12.00 2.08 -30.79
CA ASN A 330 -12.75 2.27 -32.03
C ASN A 330 -13.31 0.91 -32.50
N ASN A 331 -14.63 0.83 -32.65
CA ASN A 331 -15.32 -0.32 -33.25
C ASN A 331 -14.91 -1.69 -32.65
N GLY A 332 -14.87 -1.79 -31.32
CA GLY A 332 -14.54 -3.03 -30.62
C GLY A 332 -13.05 -3.37 -30.61
N LYS A 333 -12.17 -2.39 -30.87
CA LYS A 333 -10.71 -2.56 -30.89
C LYS A 333 -10.01 -1.40 -30.19
N PHE A 334 -8.88 -1.70 -29.55
CA PHE A 334 -7.93 -0.66 -29.17
C PHE A 334 -7.09 -0.30 -30.38
N VAL A 335 -6.95 0.98 -30.67
CA VAL A 335 -6.32 1.46 -31.89
C VAL A 335 -5.43 2.67 -31.63
N ILE A 336 -4.45 2.86 -32.53
CA ILE A 336 -3.66 4.09 -32.66
C ILE A 336 -3.55 4.47 -34.14
N GLY A 337 -3.64 5.76 -34.46
CA GLY A 337 -3.49 6.23 -35.83
C GLY A 337 -3.98 7.65 -36.01
N GLU A 338 -4.39 8.02 -37.21
CA GLU A 338 -4.93 9.35 -37.50
C GLU A 338 -6.42 9.41 -37.12
N ALA A 339 -6.81 10.46 -36.42
CA ALA A 339 -8.18 10.72 -35.99
C ALA A 339 -9.13 10.83 -37.19
N GLY A 340 -10.32 10.25 -37.06
CA GLY A 340 -11.34 10.29 -38.12
C GLY A 340 -11.05 9.43 -39.36
N THR A 341 -9.95 8.68 -39.40
CA THR A 341 -9.64 7.76 -40.51
C THR A 341 -10.09 6.33 -40.22
N ALA A 342 -10.34 5.55 -41.27
CA ALA A 342 -10.68 4.12 -41.16
C ALA A 342 -9.44 3.20 -41.04
N GLY A 343 -8.23 3.76 -41.04
CA GLY A 343 -6.95 3.05 -41.21
C GLY A 343 -6.11 2.92 -39.94
N ASN A 344 -6.70 3.03 -38.74
CA ASN A 344 -5.92 2.93 -37.49
C ASN A 344 -5.28 1.54 -37.32
N ALA A 345 -4.08 1.50 -36.78
CA ALA A 345 -3.42 0.28 -36.37
C ALA A 345 -4.13 -0.31 -35.15
N VAL A 346 -4.37 -1.62 -35.16
CA VAL A 346 -5.15 -2.33 -34.14
C VAL A 346 -4.22 -3.08 -33.20
N ALA A 347 -4.38 -2.89 -31.90
CA ALA A 347 -3.65 -3.67 -30.91
C ALA A 347 -4.18 -5.12 -30.88
N GLY A 348 -3.29 -6.09 -30.65
CA GLY A 348 -3.58 -7.53 -30.75
C GLY A 348 -4.60 -8.11 -29.75
N THR A 349 -5.39 -7.29 -29.06
CA THR A 349 -6.41 -7.71 -28.09
C THR A 349 -7.76 -7.05 -28.36
N SER A 350 -8.83 -7.65 -27.84
CA SER A 350 -10.18 -7.08 -27.92
C SER A 350 -10.59 -6.50 -26.56
N PRO A 351 -11.14 -5.28 -26.52
CA PRO A 351 -11.70 -4.68 -25.31
C PRO A 351 -12.86 -5.52 -24.75
N VAL A 352 -12.97 -5.59 -23.42
CA VAL A 352 -14.07 -6.27 -22.72
C VAL A 352 -14.98 -5.20 -22.11
N ASN A 353 -16.29 -5.36 -22.30
CA ASN A 353 -17.28 -4.39 -21.84
C ASN A 353 -17.16 -4.15 -20.33
N GLY A 354 -16.98 -2.90 -19.94
CA GLY A 354 -16.87 -2.55 -18.52
C GLY A 354 -15.57 -2.99 -17.84
N GLN A 355 -14.58 -3.51 -18.56
CA GLN A 355 -13.26 -3.79 -18.01
C GLN A 355 -12.29 -2.64 -18.34
N ASN A 356 -11.57 -2.15 -17.33
CA ASN A 356 -10.60 -1.09 -17.52
C ASN A 356 -9.40 -1.57 -18.33
N ALA A 357 -8.82 -0.66 -19.09
CA ALA A 357 -7.54 -0.84 -19.75
C ALA A 357 -6.67 0.39 -19.52
N LEU A 358 -5.41 0.15 -19.16
CA LEU A 358 -4.37 1.16 -19.19
C LEU A 358 -3.82 1.23 -20.62
N LEU A 359 -3.96 2.38 -21.26
CA LEU A 359 -3.38 2.62 -22.57
C LEU A 359 -2.17 3.55 -22.40
N VAL A 360 -1.03 3.11 -22.94
CA VAL A 360 0.21 3.90 -22.90
C VAL A 360 0.76 4.07 -24.30
N LEU A 361 1.10 5.30 -24.64
CA LEU A 361 1.59 5.71 -25.94
C LEU A 361 3.04 6.13 -25.80
N LYS A 362 3.88 5.65 -26.71
CA LYS A 362 5.21 6.19 -26.99
C LYS A 362 5.16 6.95 -28.30
N LEU A 363 5.51 8.23 -28.27
CA LEU A 363 5.62 9.11 -29.43
C LEU A 363 7.10 9.43 -29.65
N GLU A 364 7.70 8.87 -30.69
CA GLU A 364 9.08 9.12 -31.09
C GLU A 364 9.08 10.13 -32.23
N HIS A 365 9.47 11.37 -31.91
CA HIS A 365 9.33 12.52 -32.81
C HIS A 365 10.50 12.63 -33.78
N ALA A 366 10.22 12.87 -35.05
CA ALA A 366 11.21 12.98 -36.11
C ALA A 366 10.92 14.19 -37.00
N ALA A 367 11.88 14.59 -37.83
CA ALA A 367 11.74 15.72 -38.77
C ALA A 367 10.68 15.55 -39.89
N GLY A 368 9.82 14.53 -39.78
CA GLY A 368 8.79 14.15 -40.71
C GLY A 368 7.82 13.23 -39.99
N ASN A 369 7.54 12.05 -40.53
CA ASN A 369 6.66 11.13 -39.82
C ASN A 369 7.25 10.67 -38.49
N ASP A 370 6.48 10.86 -37.43
CA ASP A 370 6.75 10.33 -36.10
C ASP A 370 6.38 8.85 -36.03
N THR A 371 7.01 8.13 -35.11
CA THR A 371 6.63 6.75 -34.79
C THR A 371 5.78 6.74 -33.52
N LEU A 372 4.55 6.27 -33.64
CA LEU A 372 3.60 6.14 -32.55
C LEU A 372 3.46 4.67 -32.20
N THR A 373 3.64 4.32 -30.94
CA THR A 373 3.41 2.95 -30.44
C THR A 373 2.43 2.97 -29.27
N LEU A 374 1.35 2.21 -29.39
CA LEU A 374 0.38 1.94 -28.32
C LEU A 374 0.72 0.62 -27.64
N TYR A 375 0.77 0.65 -26.32
CA TYR A 375 0.84 -0.51 -25.43
C TYR A 375 -0.50 -0.62 -24.68
N VAL A 376 -1.10 -1.81 -24.70
CA VAL A 376 -2.33 -2.10 -23.96
C VAL A 376 -1.97 -2.89 -22.70
N ASN A 377 -2.40 -2.39 -21.55
CA ASN A 377 -2.12 -2.96 -20.23
C ASN A 377 -0.64 -3.33 -20.01
N PRO A 378 0.32 -2.43 -20.33
CA PRO A 378 1.68 -2.66 -19.85
C PRO A 378 1.69 -2.61 -18.33
N THR A 379 2.59 -3.40 -17.75
CA THR A 379 2.78 -3.51 -16.31
C THR A 379 3.26 -2.16 -15.75
N PRO A 380 2.45 -1.47 -14.92
CA PRO A 380 2.85 -0.20 -14.33
C PRO A 380 4.10 -0.33 -13.45
N GLY A 381 4.77 0.79 -13.12
CA GLY A 381 5.97 0.80 -12.27
C GLY A 381 7.30 0.30 -12.90
N LEU A 382 7.28 -0.33 -14.08
CA LEU A 382 8.53 -0.69 -14.78
C LEU A 382 9.21 0.53 -15.43
N ASN A 383 10.51 0.42 -15.74
CA ASN A 383 11.24 1.47 -16.48
C ASN A 383 10.91 1.50 -17.98
N ALA A 384 10.31 0.42 -18.51
CA ALA A 384 9.88 0.29 -19.89
C ALA A 384 8.64 -0.62 -19.97
N PRO A 385 7.76 -0.43 -20.96
CA PRO A 385 6.57 -1.27 -21.11
C PRO A 385 6.95 -2.69 -21.53
N ASP A 386 6.33 -3.68 -20.91
CA ASP A 386 6.52 -5.12 -21.14
C ASP A 386 5.39 -5.78 -21.94
N SER A 387 4.37 -5.01 -22.32
CA SER A 387 3.17 -5.54 -22.99
C SER A 387 3.48 -6.08 -24.39
N ALA A 388 3.07 -7.32 -24.64
CA ALA A 388 3.03 -7.92 -25.97
C ALA A 388 1.84 -7.42 -26.82
N LEU A 389 0.92 -6.65 -26.23
CA LEU A 389 -0.30 -6.17 -26.87
C LEU A 389 -0.08 -4.76 -27.42
N THR A 390 0.58 -4.68 -28.58
CA THR A 390 0.98 -3.39 -29.16
C THR A 390 0.34 -3.10 -30.52
N ALA A 391 0.31 -1.82 -30.89
CA ALA A 391 0.02 -1.34 -32.25
C ALA A 391 0.94 -0.16 -32.57
N SER A 392 1.31 0.02 -33.84
CA SER A 392 2.15 1.14 -34.25
C SER A 392 1.62 1.85 -35.49
N ALA A 393 1.75 3.17 -35.51
CA ALA A 393 1.39 4.03 -36.63
C ALA A 393 2.54 4.99 -36.96
N SER A 394 2.56 5.50 -38.19
CA SER A 394 3.54 6.49 -38.65
C SER A 394 2.79 7.71 -39.16
N ILE A 395 2.89 8.82 -38.43
CA ILE A 395 2.11 10.05 -38.66
C ILE A 395 3.02 11.22 -38.34
N ASP A 396 3.04 12.23 -39.20
CA ASP A 396 3.66 13.51 -38.90
C ASP A 396 2.70 14.34 -38.03
N LEU A 397 2.96 14.40 -36.72
CA LEU A 397 2.21 15.20 -35.76
C LEU A 397 2.71 16.64 -35.71
N GLY A 398 3.95 16.87 -36.17
CA GLY A 398 4.74 18.05 -35.89
C GLY A 398 4.81 18.35 -34.39
N SER A 399 5.17 19.60 -34.07
CA SER A 399 5.10 20.06 -32.69
C SER A 399 3.66 20.49 -32.31
N PHE A 400 3.20 20.06 -31.14
CA PHE A 400 1.85 20.34 -30.66
C PHE A 400 1.81 20.54 -29.14
N ARG A 401 0.69 21.08 -28.67
CA ARG A 401 0.40 21.19 -27.23
C ARG A 401 -1.01 20.75 -26.87
N ARG A 402 -1.85 20.40 -27.84
CA ARG A 402 -3.26 20.12 -27.62
C ARG A 402 -3.47 18.63 -27.34
N ILE A 403 -4.15 18.33 -26.25
CA ILE A 403 -4.72 17.01 -25.95
C ILE A 403 -6.24 17.17 -25.88
N ALA A 404 -6.99 16.24 -26.45
CA ALA A 404 -8.44 16.24 -26.38
C ALA A 404 -8.99 14.87 -25.99
N ILE A 405 -10.02 14.89 -25.15
CA ILE A 405 -10.87 13.75 -24.87
C ILE A 405 -11.98 13.76 -25.91
N THR A 406 -12.15 12.66 -26.63
CA THR A 406 -13.05 12.58 -27.79
C THR A 406 -13.94 11.34 -27.70
N GLY A 407 -15.19 11.47 -28.16
CA GLY A 407 -16.13 10.37 -28.21
C GLY A 407 -17.18 10.56 -29.30
N SER A 408 -17.66 9.46 -29.90
CA SER A 408 -18.73 9.47 -30.90
C SER A 408 -19.56 8.18 -30.89
N THR A 409 -20.79 8.28 -31.39
CA THR A 409 -21.65 7.14 -31.78
C THR A 409 -21.99 7.24 -33.26
N VAL A 410 -21.90 6.13 -34.01
CA VAL A 410 -22.19 6.10 -35.46
C VAL A 410 -23.63 5.63 -35.78
N LEU A 411 -24.32 5.00 -34.81
CA LEU A 411 -25.69 4.47 -34.97
C LEU A 411 -26.49 4.58 -33.65
N ILE A 412 -27.75 4.14 -33.63
CA ILE A 412 -28.61 4.06 -32.44
C ILE A 412 -27.89 3.38 -31.26
N GLY A 413 -27.64 4.14 -30.19
CA GLY A 413 -26.93 3.65 -29.00
C GLY A 413 -26.43 4.79 -28.13
N SER A 414 -26.05 4.47 -26.90
CA SER A 414 -25.33 5.37 -26.00
C SER A 414 -23.87 4.92 -25.89
N ASN A 415 -22.91 5.81 -26.11
CA ASN A 415 -21.53 5.53 -25.73
C ASN A 415 -21.38 5.95 -24.27
N THR A 416 -21.17 4.97 -23.38
CA THR A 416 -20.99 5.17 -21.94
C THR A 416 -19.56 4.92 -21.48
N SER A 417 -18.60 4.88 -22.42
CA SER A 417 -17.19 4.71 -22.09
C SER A 417 -16.75 5.80 -21.09
N VAL A 418 -15.73 5.50 -20.30
CA VAL A 418 -15.15 6.47 -19.36
C VAL A 418 -13.64 6.51 -19.55
N ILE A 419 -13.08 7.71 -19.41
CA ILE A 419 -11.64 7.93 -19.32
C ILE A 419 -11.32 8.54 -17.96
N ASP A 420 -10.19 8.15 -17.42
CA ASP A 420 -9.64 8.68 -16.19
C ASP A 420 -8.12 8.81 -16.31
N GLU A 421 -7.56 9.70 -15.49
CA GLU A 421 -6.14 9.96 -15.28
C GLU A 421 -5.30 10.09 -16.56
N ILE A 422 -5.21 11.28 -17.15
CA ILE A 422 -4.33 11.53 -18.31
C ILE A 422 -2.96 11.98 -17.81
N ARG A 423 -1.91 11.25 -18.16
CA ARG A 423 -0.52 11.61 -17.84
C ARG A 423 0.28 11.85 -19.12
N VAL A 424 1.15 12.84 -19.10
CA VAL A 424 2.08 13.18 -20.18
C VAL A 424 3.46 13.37 -19.56
N GLY A 425 4.45 12.68 -20.12
CA GLY A 425 5.81 12.63 -19.58
C GLY A 425 6.86 12.36 -20.65
N GLN A 426 8.12 12.28 -20.22
CA GLN A 426 9.28 12.02 -21.08
C GLN A 426 9.74 10.56 -20.97
N THR A 427 9.39 9.87 -19.89
CA THR A 427 9.68 8.46 -19.65
C THR A 427 8.40 7.62 -19.54
N TYR A 428 8.54 6.30 -19.61
CA TYR A 428 7.43 5.40 -19.31
C TYR A 428 7.01 5.51 -17.84
N ALA A 429 7.96 5.64 -16.91
CA ALA A 429 7.70 5.78 -15.48
C ALA A 429 6.86 7.03 -15.16
N ASP A 430 7.03 8.13 -15.89
CA ASP A 430 6.25 9.37 -15.70
C ASP A 430 4.74 9.16 -15.94
N VAL A 431 4.42 8.23 -16.84
CA VAL A 431 3.05 7.99 -17.29
C VAL A 431 2.51 6.63 -16.83
N ALA A 432 3.35 5.74 -16.32
CA ALA A 432 2.92 4.51 -15.69
C ALA A 432 2.35 4.86 -14.31
N PRO A 433 1.08 4.53 -14.01
CA PRO A 433 0.61 4.57 -12.63
C PRO A 433 1.46 3.61 -11.77
N THR A 434 1.36 3.73 -10.46
CA THR A 434 2.09 2.87 -9.52
C THR A 434 1.09 2.38 -8.47
N ALA A 435 1.05 1.08 -8.19
CA ALA A 435 0.05 0.41 -7.35
C ALA A 435 0.62 -0.04 -5.99
N ALA A 436 -0.24 -0.16 -4.98
CA ALA A 436 0.14 -0.87 -3.76
C ALA A 436 -0.07 -2.39 -3.95
N PRO A 437 0.64 -3.25 -3.20
CA PRO A 437 0.34 -4.67 -3.17
C PRO A 437 -1.10 -4.89 -2.72
N VAL A 438 -1.77 -5.92 -3.22
CA VAL A 438 -3.13 -6.29 -2.81
C VAL A 438 -3.14 -7.71 -2.28
N ILE A 439 -3.51 -7.90 -1.02
CA ILE A 439 -3.69 -9.22 -0.42
C ILE A 439 -4.91 -9.89 -1.06
N THR A 440 -4.72 -11.11 -1.56
CA THR A 440 -5.75 -11.90 -2.25
C THR A 440 -6.17 -13.15 -1.48
N SER A 441 -5.34 -13.60 -0.52
CA SER A 441 -5.64 -14.74 0.35
C SER A 441 -6.83 -14.47 1.28
N ASN A 442 -7.50 -15.56 1.70
CA ASN A 442 -8.60 -15.55 2.67
C ASN A 442 -9.76 -14.58 2.32
N GLY A 443 -9.95 -14.32 1.02
CA GLY A 443 -11.00 -13.45 0.50
C GLY A 443 -10.56 -12.02 0.19
N GLY A 444 -9.31 -11.65 0.48
CA GLY A 444 -8.69 -10.37 0.06
C GLY A 444 -9.33 -9.08 0.60
N GLY A 445 -10.29 -9.18 1.52
CA GLY A 445 -10.89 -8.03 2.17
C GLY A 445 -10.05 -7.50 3.33
N ALA A 446 -10.47 -6.39 3.92
CA ALA A 446 -9.84 -5.81 5.13
C ALA A 446 -9.86 -6.77 6.34
N THR A 447 -10.82 -7.70 6.36
CA THR A 447 -10.96 -8.72 7.41
C THR A 447 -11.15 -10.10 6.80
N ALA A 448 -10.60 -11.13 7.46
CA ALA A 448 -10.81 -12.52 7.16
C ALA A 448 -11.02 -13.35 8.43
N SER A 449 -11.71 -14.48 8.32
CA SER A 449 -11.85 -15.46 9.39
C SER A 449 -11.29 -16.81 8.94
N VAL A 450 -10.41 -17.39 9.75
CA VAL A 450 -9.80 -18.71 9.51
C VAL A 450 -10.10 -19.60 10.71
N SER A 451 -10.37 -20.87 10.49
CA SER A 451 -10.52 -21.84 11.58
C SER A 451 -9.45 -22.92 11.46
N ILE A 452 -8.82 -23.23 12.59
CA ILE A 452 -7.85 -24.32 12.72
C ILE A 452 -8.18 -25.19 13.92
N ALA A 453 -7.78 -26.45 13.84
CA ALA A 453 -7.71 -27.30 15.01
C ALA A 453 -6.60 -26.80 15.96
N GLU A 454 -6.85 -26.91 17.25
CA GLU A 454 -5.80 -26.81 18.28
C GLU A 454 -4.67 -27.81 18.03
N ASN A 455 -3.56 -27.68 18.79
CA ASN A 455 -2.37 -28.53 18.66
C ASN A 455 -1.70 -28.45 17.27
N THR A 456 -2.10 -27.51 16.41
CA THR A 456 -1.45 -27.21 15.13
C THR A 456 -0.90 -25.78 15.12
N THR A 457 0.19 -25.55 14.39
CA THR A 457 0.81 -24.22 14.32
C THR A 457 0.59 -23.53 12.98
N HIS A 458 0.17 -24.23 11.93
CA HIS A 458 -0.05 -23.62 10.62
C HIS A 458 -1.46 -22.99 10.56
N VAL A 459 -1.54 -21.72 10.16
CA VAL A 459 -2.82 -21.02 10.04
C VAL A 459 -3.25 -20.93 8.58
N THR A 460 -2.49 -20.20 7.78
CA THR A 460 -2.77 -19.96 6.36
C THR A 460 -1.50 -19.46 5.67
N THR A 461 -1.59 -19.25 4.35
CA THR A 461 -0.55 -18.53 3.59
C THR A 461 -1.14 -17.24 3.08
N VAL A 462 -0.55 -16.11 3.50
CA VAL A 462 -0.90 -14.79 3.00
C VAL A 462 -0.31 -14.65 1.60
N THR A 463 -1.14 -14.37 0.62
CA THR A 463 -0.72 -14.12 -0.76
C THR A 463 -1.17 -12.76 -1.19
N ALA A 464 -0.29 -12.01 -1.83
CA ALA A 464 -0.60 -10.73 -2.43
C ALA A 464 -0.14 -10.70 -3.90
N ILE A 465 -0.79 -9.86 -4.68
CA ILE A 465 -0.36 -9.51 -6.02
C ILE A 465 0.10 -8.07 -6.03
N ASP A 466 1.17 -7.80 -6.75
CA ASP A 466 1.65 -6.47 -7.03
C ASP A 466 2.13 -6.46 -8.48
N TYR A 467 1.76 -5.43 -9.21
CA TYR A 467 2.09 -5.33 -10.63
C TYR A 467 3.37 -4.51 -10.82
N ASP A 468 3.72 -3.60 -9.91
CA ASP A 468 4.97 -2.84 -9.99
C ASP A 468 6.18 -3.75 -9.71
N THR A 469 5.98 -4.78 -8.86
CA THR A 469 7.04 -5.72 -8.48
C THR A 469 6.55 -7.14 -8.20
N ALA A 470 7.34 -8.13 -8.58
CA ALA A 470 7.14 -9.52 -8.15
C ALA A 470 7.73 -9.82 -6.75
N SER A 471 8.50 -8.88 -6.18
CA SER A 471 9.20 -9.07 -4.91
C SER A 471 8.41 -8.44 -3.76
N LEU A 472 7.59 -9.25 -3.11
CA LEU A 472 6.80 -8.84 -1.95
C LEU A 472 7.39 -9.37 -0.65
N THR A 473 7.28 -8.55 0.40
CA THR A 473 7.65 -8.88 1.77
C THR A 473 6.41 -8.95 2.65
N TYR A 474 6.26 -10.06 3.38
CA TYR A 474 5.14 -10.27 4.30
C TYR A 474 5.57 -10.01 5.76
N SER A 475 4.70 -9.37 6.54
CA SER A 475 4.98 -9.05 7.96
C SER A 475 3.70 -9.05 8.80
N ILE A 476 3.85 -9.15 10.12
CA ILE A 476 2.75 -8.90 11.07
C ILE A 476 2.79 -7.40 11.39
N ALA A 477 1.69 -6.71 11.13
CA ALA A 477 1.54 -5.27 11.36
C ALA A 477 0.89 -4.93 12.71
N GLY A 478 0.22 -5.89 13.35
CA GLY A 478 -0.44 -5.69 14.63
C GLY A 478 -1.44 -6.79 14.96
N GLY A 479 -2.46 -6.44 15.75
CA GLY A 479 -3.43 -7.38 16.31
C GLY A 479 -3.21 -7.60 17.82
N ALA A 480 -4.28 -7.93 18.55
CA ALA A 480 -4.20 -8.14 19.99
C ALA A 480 -3.29 -9.31 20.35
N ASP A 481 -3.22 -10.30 19.46
CA ASP A 481 -2.48 -11.54 19.66
C ASP A 481 -1.21 -11.63 18.80
N ALA A 482 -0.77 -10.51 18.20
CA ALA A 482 0.35 -10.46 17.26
C ALA A 482 1.61 -11.18 17.76
N ALA A 483 1.90 -11.08 19.06
CA ALA A 483 3.05 -11.70 19.70
C ALA A 483 2.99 -13.25 19.72
N LEU A 484 1.82 -13.86 19.52
CA LEU A 484 1.64 -15.31 19.45
C LEU A 484 1.88 -15.87 18.04
N PHE A 485 2.10 -15.01 17.04
CA PHE A 485 2.28 -15.40 15.65
C PHE A 485 3.69 -15.11 15.12
N ARG A 486 4.02 -15.78 14.03
CA ARG A 486 5.13 -15.46 13.13
C ARG A 486 4.65 -15.61 11.69
N ILE A 487 5.19 -14.78 10.80
CA ILE A 487 4.98 -14.91 9.35
C ILE A 487 6.33 -15.00 8.66
N ASP A 488 6.44 -15.90 7.68
CA ASP A 488 7.62 -15.97 6.84
C ASP A 488 7.60 -14.83 5.81
N ALA A 489 8.65 -14.02 5.79
CA ALA A 489 8.67 -12.78 5.02
C ALA A 489 8.70 -12.99 3.49
N GLY A 490 9.20 -14.12 3.01
CA GLY A 490 9.29 -14.41 1.56
C GLY A 490 8.14 -15.26 1.03
N THR A 491 7.52 -16.07 1.88
CA THR A 491 6.47 -17.02 1.47
C THR A 491 5.07 -16.65 1.98
N GLY A 492 4.95 -15.73 2.93
CA GLY A 492 3.68 -15.32 3.52
C GLY A 492 3.04 -16.37 4.45
N VAL A 493 3.74 -17.47 4.77
CA VAL A 493 3.22 -18.52 5.64
C VAL A 493 3.05 -18.01 7.07
N LEU A 494 1.79 -17.88 7.51
CA LEU A 494 1.41 -17.43 8.85
C LEU A 494 1.25 -18.64 9.79
N ARG A 495 1.90 -18.56 10.96
CA ARG A 495 1.92 -19.65 11.96
C ARG A 495 1.86 -19.11 13.38
N PHE A 496 1.28 -19.90 14.28
CA PHE A 496 1.50 -19.70 15.71
C PHE A 496 2.94 -20.00 16.11
N GLN A 497 3.43 -19.29 17.13
CA GLN A 497 4.73 -19.54 17.75
C GLN A 497 4.74 -20.90 18.46
N ASN A 498 3.76 -21.12 19.34
CA ASN A 498 3.43 -22.37 20.01
C ASN A 498 2.03 -22.81 19.59
N ALA A 499 1.76 -24.11 19.50
CA ALA A 499 0.42 -24.56 19.17
C ALA A 499 -0.59 -24.07 20.23
N PRO A 500 -1.75 -23.53 19.82
CA PRO A 500 -2.79 -23.15 20.77
C PRO A 500 -3.46 -24.39 21.35
N ASP A 501 -3.96 -24.23 22.57
CA ASP A 501 -4.73 -25.19 23.34
C ASP A 501 -6.11 -24.53 23.59
N PHE A 502 -7.18 -25.24 23.27
CA PHE A 502 -8.54 -24.69 23.36
C PHE A 502 -9.02 -24.51 24.81
N GLU A 503 -8.57 -25.37 25.72
CA GLU A 503 -8.92 -25.32 27.14
C GLU A 503 -8.09 -24.28 27.90
N THR A 504 -6.89 -23.96 27.40
CA THR A 504 -6.01 -22.92 27.96
C THR A 504 -5.71 -21.78 26.97
N PRO A 505 -6.75 -21.03 26.55
CA PRO A 505 -6.57 -19.98 25.55
C PRO A 505 -5.60 -18.91 26.04
N LEU A 506 -4.62 -18.60 25.19
CA LEU A 506 -3.65 -17.52 25.42
C LEU A 506 -4.04 -16.22 24.71
N ASP A 507 -5.15 -16.23 23.96
CA ASP A 507 -5.65 -15.04 23.27
C ASP A 507 -6.03 -13.93 24.25
N ALA A 508 -5.97 -12.71 23.76
CA ALA A 508 -6.46 -11.52 24.41
C ALA A 508 -7.99 -11.55 24.50
N GLY A 509 -8.50 -12.15 25.57
CA GLY A 509 -9.94 -12.30 25.79
C GLY A 509 -10.34 -13.69 26.27
N ALA A 510 -9.41 -14.65 26.18
CA ALA A 510 -9.60 -16.05 26.54
C ALA A 510 -10.85 -16.67 25.88
N ASN A 511 -11.07 -16.35 24.60
CA ASN A 511 -12.30 -16.71 23.86
C ASN A 511 -12.05 -17.65 22.67
N ASN A 512 -10.82 -18.15 22.49
CA ASN A 512 -10.39 -19.02 21.39
C ASN A 512 -10.45 -18.36 19.99
N ILE A 513 -10.48 -17.03 19.92
CA ILE A 513 -10.38 -16.25 18.70
C ILE A 513 -9.13 -15.37 18.82
N TYR A 514 -8.12 -15.68 18.00
CA TYR A 514 -6.85 -14.97 18.01
C TYR A 514 -6.81 -13.94 16.89
N ASP A 515 -6.65 -12.67 17.23
CA ASP A 515 -6.69 -11.52 16.32
C ASP A 515 -5.27 -11.07 15.90
N VAL A 516 -4.96 -11.21 14.61
CA VAL A 516 -3.67 -10.79 14.03
C VAL A 516 -3.88 -9.96 12.76
N ILE A 517 -3.09 -8.91 12.58
CA ILE A 517 -3.08 -8.08 11.38
C ILE A 517 -1.82 -8.40 10.58
N VAL A 518 -1.98 -8.91 9.37
CA VAL A 518 -0.89 -9.20 8.43
C VAL A 518 -0.74 -8.08 7.41
N ARG A 519 0.44 -7.96 6.82
CA ARG A 519 0.80 -6.95 5.83
C ARG A 519 1.62 -7.55 4.70
N ALA A 520 1.27 -7.21 3.47
CA ALA A 520 2.11 -7.43 2.29
C ALA A 520 2.65 -6.07 1.82
N SER A 521 3.95 -5.99 1.51
CA SER A 521 4.62 -4.75 1.10
C SER A 521 5.56 -4.99 -0.08
N ASP A 522 5.58 -4.06 -1.02
CA ASP A 522 6.56 -3.95 -2.11
C ASP A 522 7.86 -3.22 -1.66
N GLY A 523 7.90 -2.74 -0.41
CA GLY A 523 8.98 -1.94 0.16
C GLY A 523 8.65 -0.44 0.30
N THR A 524 7.62 0.06 -0.37
CA THR A 524 7.18 1.47 -0.32
C THR A 524 5.73 1.61 0.10
N ARG A 525 4.84 0.73 -0.37
CA ARG A 525 3.42 0.63 -0.06
C ARG A 525 3.11 -0.70 0.56
N SER A 526 1.91 -0.80 1.09
CA SER A 526 1.45 -2.04 1.66
C SER A 526 -0.07 -2.12 1.72
N ASP A 527 -0.56 -3.34 1.71
CA ASP A 527 -1.92 -3.67 2.08
C ASP A 527 -1.92 -4.53 3.36
N THR A 528 -2.99 -4.40 4.14
CA THR A 528 -3.15 -5.05 5.44
C THR A 528 -4.48 -5.77 5.55
N GLN A 529 -4.47 -6.95 6.17
CA GLN A 529 -5.67 -7.74 6.44
C GLN A 529 -5.68 -8.16 7.91
N ALA A 530 -6.78 -7.88 8.61
CA ALA A 530 -7.03 -8.42 9.93
C ALA A 530 -7.61 -9.83 9.82
N ILE A 531 -6.99 -10.81 10.46
CA ILE A 531 -7.38 -12.21 10.44
C ILE A 531 -7.79 -12.60 11.86
N ALA A 532 -9.04 -13.01 12.01
CA ALA A 532 -9.54 -13.67 13.22
C ALA A 532 -9.37 -15.18 13.06
N VAL A 533 -8.52 -15.78 13.89
CA VAL A 533 -8.22 -17.21 13.86
C VAL A 533 -8.99 -17.92 14.97
N THR A 534 -10.04 -18.66 14.61
CA THR A 534 -10.82 -19.47 15.54
C THR A 534 -10.15 -20.83 15.74
N VAL A 535 -9.72 -21.09 16.98
CA VAL A 535 -9.21 -22.41 17.38
C VAL A 535 -10.39 -23.30 17.77
N THR A 536 -10.42 -24.52 17.27
CA THR A 536 -11.46 -25.52 17.59
C THR A 536 -10.88 -26.67 18.39
N ASP A 537 -11.61 -27.07 19.43
CA ASP A 537 -11.39 -28.28 20.23
C ASP A 537 -11.34 -29.55 19.36
N VAL A 538 -10.37 -30.42 19.63
CA VAL A 538 -10.21 -31.74 19.00
C VAL A 538 -10.07 -32.84 20.06
N SER A 539 -10.98 -33.81 20.01
CA SER A 539 -10.91 -35.02 20.84
C SER A 539 -9.83 -36.02 20.37
N ASN A 540 -9.06 -36.59 21.30
CA ASN A 540 -7.99 -37.57 21.03
C ASN A 540 -8.48 -39.02 20.72
N GLY A 541 -9.79 -39.24 20.64
CA GLY A 541 -10.39 -40.58 20.48
C GLY A 541 -10.56 -41.33 21.82
N PRO A 542 -11.23 -42.50 21.83
CA PRO A 542 -11.55 -43.19 23.08
C PRO A 542 -10.37 -43.95 23.67
N LEU A 543 -9.99 -43.62 24.90
CA LEU A 543 -9.09 -44.40 25.75
C LEU A 543 -9.85 -45.57 26.39
N ILE A 544 -9.29 -46.77 26.29
CA ILE A 544 -9.93 -48.01 26.77
C ILE A 544 -9.35 -48.40 28.13
N VAL A 545 -10.19 -48.40 29.18
CA VAL A 545 -9.88 -49.03 30.47
C VAL A 545 -9.93 -50.54 30.30
N SER A 546 -8.82 -51.24 30.56
CA SER A 546 -8.67 -52.67 30.25
C SER A 546 -8.65 -53.58 31.48
N THR A 547 -8.76 -53.04 32.69
CA THR A 547 -8.78 -53.82 33.93
C THR A 547 -9.71 -53.22 34.98
N THR A 548 -10.28 -54.08 35.82
CA THR A 548 -11.06 -53.67 37.00
C THR A 548 -10.19 -53.40 38.22
N ALA A 549 -8.90 -53.76 38.17
CA ALA A 549 -7.94 -53.48 39.21
C ALA A 549 -7.55 -52.00 39.18
N ASP A 550 -7.54 -51.34 40.35
CA ASP A 550 -7.01 -50.00 40.53
C ASP A 550 -5.50 -50.10 40.87
N VAL A 551 -4.69 -50.34 39.83
CA VAL A 551 -3.22 -50.32 39.88
C VAL A 551 -2.77 -49.06 39.15
N TYR A 552 -1.88 -48.29 39.76
CA TYR A 552 -1.39 -47.02 39.24
C TYR A 552 0.13 -47.12 39.00
N ASP A 553 0.52 -47.65 37.84
CA ASP A 553 1.91 -47.93 37.48
C ASP A 553 2.29 -47.58 36.02
N GLY A 554 1.33 -47.10 35.22
CA GLY A 554 1.51 -46.60 33.86
C GLY A 554 2.01 -45.15 33.76
N ASN A 555 2.43 -44.76 32.54
CA ASN A 555 2.90 -43.40 32.26
C ASN A 555 1.74 -42.45 31.91
N VAL A 556 1.17 -41.80 32.92
CA VAL A 556 0.00 -40.91 32.78
C VAL A 556 0.30 -39.49 32.29
N GLY A 557 1.48 -39.23 31.71
CA GLY A 557 1.86 -37.88 31.24
C GLY A 557 1.00 -37.35 30.09
N SER A 558 0.36 -38.25 29.33
CA SER A 558 -0.71 -38.00 28.36
C SER A 558 -1.37 -39.34 28.00
N ILE A 559 -2.50 -39.31 27.30
CA ILE A 559 -3.17 -40.51 26.78
C ILE A 559 -2.22 -41.30 25.85
N GLU A 560 -1.49 -40.60 24.98
CA GLU A 560 -0.53 -41.23 24.06
C GLU A 560 0.60 -41.95 24.82
N LEU A 561 1.13 -41.32 25.87
CA LEU A 561 2.17 -41.90 26.70
C LEU A 561 1.68 -43.11 27.50
N LEU A 562 0.43 -43.06 27.99
CA LEU A 562 -0.17 -44.17 28.74
C LEU A 562 -0.43 -45.38 27.83
N ILE A 563 -0.94 -45.16 26.62
CA ILE A 563 -1.13 -46.24 25.64
C ILE A 563 0.21 -46.89 25.27
N ALA A 564 1.27 -46.08 25.13
CA ALA A 564 2.60 -46.58 24.80
C ALA A 564 3.27 -47.34 25.96
N ASN A 565 2.96 -46.97 27.21
CA ASN A 565 3.51 -47.59 28.42
C ASN A 565 2.42 -47.71 29.51
N PRO A 566 1.56 -48.75 29.43
CA PRO A 566 0.43 -48.91 30.35
C PRO A 566 0.84 -49.32 31.76
N GLY A 567 2.09 -49.70 32.00
CA GLY A 567 2.55 -50.15 33.33
C GLY A 567 3.12 -51.57 33.30
N ALA A 568 3.50 -52.09 34.46
CA ALA A 568 4.16 -53.39 34.58
C ALA A 568 3.20 -54.56 34.35
N ASP A 569 1.91 -54.36 34.57
CA ASP A 569 0.85 -55.35 34.33
C ASP A 569 0.34 -55.36 32.87
N GLY A 570 0.72 -54.35 32.08
CA GLY A 570 0.32 -54.21 30.68
C GLY A 570 -1.14 -53.79 30.49
N LEU A 571 -1.81 -53.30 31.53
CA LEU A 571 -3.23 -52.94 31.54
C LEU A 571 -3.42 -51.48 31.96
N ILE A 572 -4.53 -50.87 31.56
CA ILE A 572 -4.87 -49.48 31.91
C ILE A 572 -6.03 -49.51 32.90
N SER A 573 -5.80 -49.01 34.11
CA SER A 573 -6.82 -48.79 35.13
C SER A 573 -7.65 -47.52 34.86
N LEU A 574 -8.80 -47.40 35.51
CA LEU A 574 -9.64 -46.20 35.42
C LEU A 574 -8.92 -44.94 35.94
N ARG A 575 -8.15 -45.07 37.02
CA ARG A 575 -7.40 -43.95 37.61
C ARG A 575 -6.32 -43.43 36.69
N GLU A 576 -5.57 -44.33 36.05
CA GLU A 576 -4.58 -43.95 35.05
C GLU A 576 -5.24 -43.28 33.86
N ALA A 577 -6.36 -43.83 33.37
CA ALA A 577 -7.08 -43.26 32.24
C ALA A 577 -7.56 -41.83 32.50
N ILE A 578 -8.15 -41.59 33.68
CA ILE A 578 -8.59 -40.24 34.08
C ILE A 578 -7.40 -39.32 34.29
N THR A 579 -6.29 -39.80 34.86
CA THR A 579 -5.11 -38.97 35.07
C THR A 579 -4.44 -38.57 33.75
N ALA A 580 -4.33 -39.52 32.82
CA ALA A 580 -3.80 -39.26 31.49
C ALA A 580 -4.71 -38.30 30.72
N ALA A 581 -6.03 -38.45 30.82
CA ALA A 581 -6.98 -37.51 30.23
C ALA A 581 -6.82 -36.10 30.83
N ASN A 582 -6.70 -35.97 32.15
CA ASN A 582 -6.42 -34.67 32.78
C ASN A 582 -5.10 -34.01 32.34
N ASN A 583 -4.15 -34.80 31.82
CA ASN A 583 -2.86 -34.33 31.34
C ASN A 583 -2.81 -34.24 29.80
N THR A 584 -3.92 -34.53 29.11
CA THR A 584 -4.02 -34.44 27.65
C THR A 584 -4.95 -33.30 27.28
N PRO A 585 -4.52 -32.36 26.43
CA PRO A 585 -5.40 -31.30 25.93
C PRO A 585 -6.57 -31.86 25.12
N GLY A 586 -7.71 -31.15 25.10
CA GLY A 586 -8.92 -31.52 24.39
C GLY A 586 -9.94 -32.34 25.18
N ALA A 587 -11.16 -32.45 24.66
CA ALA A 587 -12.20 -33.30 25.25
C ALA A 587 -11.90 -34.79 25.05
N ASP A 588 -11.61 -35.50 26.15
CA ASP A 588 -11.24 -36.92 26.09
C ASP A 588 -12.44 -37.84 26.30
N THR A 589 -12.36 -39.02 25.69
CA THR A 589 -13.36 -40.08 25.89
C THR A 589 -12.72 -41.28 26.56
N ILE A 590 -13.31 -41.77 27.64
CA ILE A 590 -12.95 -43.02 28.31
C ILE A 590 -14.07 -44.03 28.08
N VAL A 591 -13.69 -45.23 27.62
CA VAL A 591 -14.58 -46.39 27.45
C VAL A 591 -14.02 -47.59 28.20
N PHE A 592 -14.85 -48.60 28.46
CA PHE A 592 -14.44 -49.79 29.21
C PHE A 592 -14.33 -51.02 28.31
N GLY A 593 -13.14 -51.59 28.22
CA GLY A 593 -12.86 -52.83 27.49
C GLY A 593 -13.24 -54.11 28.26
N VAL A 594 -13.58 -53.98 29.55
CA VAL A 594 -13.98 -55.07 30.43
C VAL A 594 -15.21 -54.71 31.25
N ASP A 595 -16.03 -55.70 31.59
CA ASP A 595 -17.15 -55.55 32.53
C ASP A 595 -16.69 -55.87 33.96
N GLY A 596 -17.29 -55.20 34.95
CA GLY A 596 -17.12 -55.54 36.36
C GLY A 596 -17.25 -54.36 37.31
N THR A 597 -16.74 -54.56 38.52
CA THR A 597 -16.66 -53.53 39.57
C THR A 597 -15.23 -52.99 39.65
N PHE A 598 -15.04 -51.73 39.25
CA PHE A 598 -13.81 -50.97 39.30
C PHE A 598 -13.69 -50.37 40.70
N THR A 599 -13.01 -51.09 41.60
CA THR A 599 -12.93 -50.72 43.02
C THR A 599 -11.66 -49.93 43.27
N LEU A 600 -11.79 -48.70 43.77
CA LEU A 600 -10.64 -47.84 44.07
C LEU A 600 -9.83 -48.43 45.23
N SER A 601 -8.53 -48.73 45.06
CA SER A 601 -7.78 -49.63 45.96
C SER A 601 -7.11 -48.94 47.16
N SER A 602 -7.02 -47.61 47.15
CA SER A 602 -6.50 -46.82 48.27
C SER A 602 -7.30 -45.52 48.40
N ILE A 603 -7.97 -45.35 49.54
CA ILE A 603 -8.49 -44.06 49.99
C ILE A 603 -7.86 -43.85 51.38
N ALA A 604 -6.91 -42.92 51.50
CA ALA A 604 -6.15 -42.70 52.73
C ALA A 604 -6.95 -41.88 53.76
N GLY A 605 -8.07 -42.43 54.24
CA GLY A 605 -8.93 -41.77 55.24
C GLY A 605 -9.98 -40.84 54.63
N THR A 606 -10.69 -40.10 55.47
CA THR A 606 -11.76 -39.16 55.06
C THR A 606 -11.16 -37.82 54.60
N GLY A 607 -11.55 -37.32 53.42
CA GLY A 607 -11.18 -36.00 52.92
C GLY A 607 -9.83 -35.94 52.21
N ASP A 608 -9.41 -37.02 51.55
CA ASP A 608 -8.19 -37.05 50.74
C ASP A 608 -8.49 -36.60 49.31
N ASP A 609 -8.17 -35.34 49.02
CA ASP A 609 -8.36 -34.73 47.70
C ASP A 609 -7.18 -35.03 46.74
N ASN A 610 -6.36 -36.07 46.96
CA ASN A 610 -5.28 -36.44 46.03
C ASN A 610 -5.68 -37.59 45.10
N ASN A 611 -5.70 -37.30 43.80
CA ASN A 611 -5.98 -38.28 42.73
C ASN A 611 -5.17 -39.58 42.77
N ASP A 612 -3.94 -39.58 43.32
CA ASP A 612 -3.07 -40.77 43.33
C ASP A 612 -3.49 -41.82 44.38
N LYS A 613 -4.20 -41.40 45.44
CA LYS A 613 -4.51 -42.24 46.62
C LYS A 613 -5.88 -41.97 47.26
N GLY A 614 -6.74 -41.25 46.55
CA GLY A 614 -8.07 -40.84 47.00
C GLY A 614 -9.15 -41.06 45.93
N ASP A 615 -10.05 -40.10 45.81
CA ASP A 615 -11.06 -40.02 44.77
C ASP A 615 -10.46 -39.82 43.37
N LEU A 616 -11.30 -39.90 42.34
CA LEU A 616 -10.93 -39.65 40.95
C LEU A 616 -11.15 -38.18 40.62
N ASP A 617 -10.07 -37.42 40.49
CA ASP A 617 -10.11 -36.02 40.12
C ASP A 617 -10.34 -35.86 38.61
N VAL A 618 -11.29 -35.01 38.21
CA VAL A 618 -11.49 -34.62 36.81
C VAL A 618 -11.23 -33.12 36.68
N LYS A 619 -10.30 -32.73 35.79
CA LYS A 619 -9.80 -31.35 35.63
C LYS A 619 -10.20 -30.70 34.30
N GLY A 620 -10.57 -31.50 33.29
CA GLY A 620 -10.95 -31.03 31.94
C GLY A 620 -12.30 -31.57 31.48
N SER A 621 -12.68 -31.30 30.23
CA SER A 621 -13.84 -31.92 29.59
C SER A 621 -13.61 -33.43 29.44
N LEU A 622 -14.57 -34.25 29.87
CA LEU A 622 -14.40 -35.71 29.89
C LEU A 622 -15.70 -36.45 29.62
N VAL A 623 -15.68 -37.39 28.68
CA VAL A 623 -16.80 -38.30 28.40
C VAL A 623 -16.44 -39.69 28.90
N ILE A 624 -17.22 -40.24 29.83
CA ILE A 624 -17.06 -41.60 30.35
C ILE A 624 -18.27 -42.44 29.91
N VAL A 625 -18.02 -43.49 29.13
CA VAL A 625 -19.07 -44.38 28.59
C VAL A 625 -18.85 -45.80 29.10
N GLY A 626 -19.71 -46.22 30.03
CA GLY A 626 -19.76 -47.59 30.53
C GLY A 626 -20.54 -48.54 29.62
N ASN A 627 -20.35 -49.84 29.83
CA ASN A 627 -20.96 -50.94 29.07
C ASN A 627 -22.40 -51.27 29.53
N GLY A 628 -23.00 -50.42 30.37
CA GLY A 628 -24.31 -50.59 31.00
C GLY A 628 -24.21 -50.52 32.52
N SER A 629 -25.25 -50.00 33.19
CA SER A 629 -25.23 -49.73 34.64
C SER A 629 -25.03 -50.97 35.52
N GLY A 630 -25.32 -52.18 35.01
CA GLY A 630 -25.01 -53.44 35.69
C GLY A 630 -23.64 -54.04 35.36
N ASN A 631 -23.00 -53.55 34.30
CA ASN A 631 -21.75 -54.08 33.75
C ASN A 631 -20.55 -53.18 34.07
N THR A 632 -20.77 -51.88 34.28
CA THR A 632 -19.72 -50.94 34.69
C THR A 632 -20.12 -50.31 36.02
N ILE A 633 -19.53 -50.81 37.11
CA ILE A 633 -19.77 -50.31 38.47
C ILE A 633 -18.47 -49.71 38.99
N ILE A 634 -18.45 -48.40 39.26
CA ILE A 634 -17.31 -47.70 39.84
C ILE A 634 -17.58 -47.57 41.35
N GLY A 635 -16.74 -48.22 42.16
CA GLY A 635 -16.98 -48.42 43.58
C GLY A 635 -15.92 -47.81 44.48
N GLY A 636 -16.36 -46.97 45.42
CA GLY A 636 -15.57 -46.59 46.61
C GLY A 636 -15.81 -47.51 47.81
N PHE A 637 -15.16 -47.22 48.94
CA PHE A 637 -15.26 -47.99 50.20
C PHE A 637 -16.18 -47.38 51.27
N GLY A 638 -16.94 -46.34 50.93
CA GLY A 638 -17.80 -45.60 51.86
C GLY A 638 -17.04 -44.68 52.82
N THR A 639 -15.73 -44.49 52.58
CA THR A 639 -14.83 -43.66 53.39
C THR A 639 -14.66 -42.25 52.84
N ASP A 640 -14.74 -42.09 51.52
CA ASP A 640 -14.64 -40.80 50.81
C ASP A 640 -15.46 -40.87 49.52
N ARG A 641 -15.53 -39.78 48.76
CA ARG A 641 -16.19 -39.73 47.45
C ARG A 641 -15.46 -40.57 46.39
N VAL A 642 -16.14 -40.82 45.27
CA VAL A 642 -15.58 -41.59 44.14
C VAL A 642 -15.01 -40.64 43.08
N PHE A 643 -15.65 -39.50 42.84
CA PHE A 643 -15.23 -38.49 41.88
C PHE A 643 -15.21 -37.09 42.50
N ASP A 644 -14.21 -36.29 42.12
CA ASP A 644 -14.15 -34.85 42.36
C ASP A 644 -13.94 -34.08 41.05
N LEU A 645 -14.97 -33.34 40.63
CA LEU A 645 -14.91 -32.48 39.44
C LEU A 645 -14.41 -31.10 39.87
N ARG A 646 -13.18 -30.76 39.49
CA ARG A 646 -12.48 -29.54 39.91
C ARG A 646 -12.98 -28.30 39.19
N SER A 647 -12.77 -27.13 39.81
CA SER A 647 -13.05 -25.82 39.19
C SER A 647 -12.19 -25.65 37.94
N GLY A 648 -12.81 -25.64 36.76
CA GLY A 648 -12.11 -25.63 35.47
C GLY A 648 -12.37 -26.86 34.61
N ALA A 649 -12.94 -27.93 35.17
CA ALA A 649 -13.47 -29.02 34.37
C ALA A 649 -14.55 -28.47 33.41
N GLY A 650 -14.37 -28.70 32.11
CA GLY A 650 -15.35 -28.30 31.09
C GLY A 650 -16.62 -29.15 31.16
N THR A 651 -17.06 -29.70 30.03
CA THR A 651 -18.26 -30.56 30.04
C THR A 651 -17.88 -31.98 30.40
N VAL A 652 -18.42 -32.50 31.52
CA VAL A 652 -18.26 -33.91 31.91
C VAL A 652 -19.56 -34.68 31.65
N VAL A 653 -19.48 -35.75 30.86
CA VAL A 653 -20.62 -36.61 30.51
C VAL A 653 -20.33 -38.03 30.97
N MET A 654 -21.14 -38.56 31.88
CA MET A 654 -21.05 -39.96 32.31
C MET A 654 -22.32 -40.71 31.92
N SER A 655 -22.17 -41.86 31.25
CA SER A 655 -23.29 -42.66 30.79
C SER A 655 -23.01 -44.16 30.87
N GLY A 656 -24.06 -44.98 30.96
CA GLY A 656 -23.92 -46.44 30.94
C GLY A 656 -23.16 -47.03 32.12
N LEU A 657 -23.11 -46.38 33.28
CA LEU A 657 -22.38 -46.83 34.46
C LEU A 657 -23.15 -46.60 35.76
N THR A 658 -22.76 -47.30 36.83
CA THR A 658 -23.21 -47.08 38.21
C THR A 658 -22.04 -46.58 39.05
N ILE A 659 -22.24 -45.53 39.85
CA ILE A 659 -21.28 -45.06 40.84
C ILE A 659 -21.83 -45.39 42.23
N GLN A 660 -21.04 -46.05 43.08
CA GLN A 660 -21.47 -46.48 44.41
C GLN A 660 -20.35 -46.41 45.44
N GLY A 661 -20.70 -46.55 46.72
CA GLY A 661 -19.72 -46.64 47.80
C GLY A 661 -18.99 -45.32 48.09
N GLY A 662 -19.64 -44.17 47.86
CA GLY A 662 -19.14 -42.87 48.32
C GLY A 662 -19.45 -42.62 49.80
N GLY A 663 -18.57 -41.89 50.50
CA GLY A 663 -18.74 -41.44 51.88
C GLY A 663 -19.85 -40.39 52.03
N GLY A 664 -20.67 -40.50 53.07
CA GLY A 664 -21.82 -39.60 53.29
C GLY A 664 -21.45 -38.21 53.83
N VAL A 665 -20.25 -38.07 54.39
CA VAL A 665 -19.61 -36.79 54.74
C VAL A 665 -18.68 -36.47 53.57
N ASP A 666 -18.78 -35.27 52.99
CA ASP A 666 -17.98 -34.76 51.85
C ASP A 666 -18.49 -35.02 50.42
N GLY A 667 -19.82 -35.08 50.23
CA GLY A 667 -20.44 -34.95 48.90
C GLY A 667 -21.01 -36.25 48.30
N GLY A 668 -20.91 -37.39 49.01
CA GLY A 668 -21.48 -38.65 48.53
C GLY A 668 -20.59 -39.31 47.48
N ALA A 669 -21.20 -39.85 46.41
CA ALA A 669 -20.44 -40.52 45.36
C ALA A 669 -19.62 -39.55 44.47
N MET A 670 -20.03 -38.29 44.36
CA MET A 670 -19.42 -37.31 43.45
C MET A 670 -19.57 -35.88 43.99
N ARG A 671 -18.52 -35.08 43.90
CA ARG A 671 -18.55 -33.63 44.13
C ARG A 671 -18.32 -32.86 42.83
N ILE A 672 -19.00 -31.72 42.71
CA ILE A 672 -18.89 -30.79 41.57
C ILE A 672 -18.60 -29.40 42.15
N HIS A 673 -17.49 -28.78 41.72
CA HIS A 673 -17.03 -27.47 42.22
C HIS A 673 -17.57 -26.28 41.44
#